data_AF-A0A6G2RT19-F1
#
_entry.id   AF-A0A6G2RT19-F1
#
_cell.length_a   1.000
_cell.length_b   1.000
_cell.length_c   1.000
_cell.angle_alpha   90.00
_cell.angle_beta   90.00
_cell.angle_gamma   90.00
#
_symmetry.space_group_name_H-M   'P 1'
#
loop_
_entity.id
_entity.type
_entity.pdbx_description
1 polymer ?
#
loop_
_entity_poly.entity_id
_entity_poly.type
_entity_poly.pdbx_seq_one_letter_code
_entity_poly.pdbx_strand_id
1 'polypeptide(L)'
;MFATVAALLTAGTVLLTAGAAHAAPAQAQPQVPAPTGPTAQGQFAYLAAQLRRGPVYISDELPRAVPRSTAPFFAAQARRLHVPTYVVVLPFATSGSLDSGLLAGIHDHLGRKGLYVALSEMGLSDVQAFGVSVPGAQDAKTATMYEMPMDATPREAFRHFADVLLSGQAPQRADQARARYGGAYNSHEPPALHTTQTDREDQSFLTGVAVVGVPLTALLITKYAGARRRSRRDPSAVDTVGSGAKPGGGAAPARPRQWPLLELGALALAALLAFTASRVFDDTTTGDGSMPTAADMRARVDRVAEGLRHDPLYVDPEIVPPLDAAQHAALRERIGGLPVPVLIAAVPMSTADESQGDEDLLAKHLHDRLRRDALFVLANPASGRIEIVNYGIHVDASYLYDRPRDLSSADPATAPLGSRLDRLLTYLSKAPRAARPGQPYDPPPAPDPVAQQKLPGLFAGDFRAGLFVGGLAAVLLFGLVVAVWALVRWLGRGRARAVAAAAAPVEPRRAWLRRTAWAEVDALTAELESVTELPEEARRRAWECLDAAALLADGDSDGRIDGDATPAGLACAIVLARAGRATVREPSAAAYVCHRNPLHGTAVEQRSKPPAGRRKVPIRPVCAACREKPGEVLRLYGADASGRLGHHPYPLHPGPLAALANGSDIDQLTRQVRESFGVN
;
A
#
# COMPACT_ATOMS: atom_id res chain seq x y z
N MET A 1 7.07 -17.06 -6.06
CA MET A 1 7.92 -16.69 -4.91
C MET A 1 7.45 -15.34 -4.33
N PHE A 2 6.14 -15.20 -4.08
CA PHE A 2 5.46 -13.97 -3.63
C PHE A 2 4.63 -14.20 -2.34
N ALA A 3 4.74 -15.37 -1.71
CA ALA A 3 3.90 -15.77 -0.59
C ALA A 3 4.46 -15.38 0.81
N THR A 4 5.63 -14.75 0.89
CA THR A 4 6.35 -14.57 2.18
C THR A 4 6.44 -13.13 2.69
N VAL A 5 5.89 -12.14 1.98
CA VAL A 5 5.95 -10.72 2.39
C VAL A 5 4.59 -10.18 2.91
N ALA A 6 3.48 -10.91 2.73
CA ALA A 6 2.14 -10.47 3.12
C ALA A 6 1.77 -10.67 4.62
N ALA A 7 2.69 -11.13 5.47
CA ALA A 7 2.36 -11.65 6.81
C ALA A 7 2.46 -10.64 7.98
N LEU A 8 2.42 -9.31 7.75
CA LEU A 8 2.63 -8.35 8.85
C LEU A 8 1.67 -7.16 8.96
N LEU A 9 0.54 -7.16 8.24
CA LEU A 9 -0.49 -6.12 8.41
C LEU A 9 -1.91 -6.71 8.33
N THR A 10 -2.33 -7.40 9.40
CA THR A 10 -3.74 -7.72 9.66
C THR A 10 -4.04 -7.67 11.15
N ALA A 11 -4.71 -6.61 11.61
CA ALA A 11 -5.61 -6.62 12.77
C ALA A 11 -6.45 -5.34 12.76
N GLY A 12 -7.77 -5.44 12.57
CA GLY A 12 -8.65 -4.27 12.59
C GLY A 12 -10.10 -4.47 12.14
N THR A 13 -10.75 -5.53 12.62
CA THR A 13 -12.19 -5.63 12.97
C THR A 13 -13.29 -5.50 11.89
N VAL A 14 -14.08 -6.58 11.86
CA VAL A 14 -15.38 -6.83 11.19
C VAL A 14 -16.53 -6.09 11.88
N LEU A 15 -17.53 -5.59 11.13
CA LEU A 15 -18.93 -5.53 11.60
C LEU A 15 -19.93 -5.70 10.44
N LEU A 16 -21.00 -6.46 10.72
CA LEU A 16 -22.03 -6.97 9.80
C LEU A 16 -23.03 -5.92 9.31
N THR A 17 -23.57 -6.11 8.09
CA THR A 17 -25.01 -5.97 7.79
C THR A 17 -25.42 -6.91 6.65
N ALA A 18 -26.42 -7.77 6.91
CA ALA A 18 -27.07 -8.61 5.93
C ALA A 18 -28.30 -7.88 5.35
N GLY A 19 -28.44 -7.90 4.02
CA GLY A 19 -29.62 -7.41 3.31
C GLY A 19 -29.90 -8.32 2.11
N ALA A 20 -30.99 -9.08 2.17
CA ALA A 20 -31.44 -9.94 1.10
C ALA A 20 -32.13 -9.12 0.00
N ALA A 21 -31.72 -9.30 -1.26
CA ALA A 21 -32.45 -8.79 -2.42
C ALA A 21 -32.70 -9.94 -3.41
N HIS A 22 -33.96 -10.09 -3.79
CA HIS A 22 -34.49 -11.13 -4.67
C HIS A 22 -33.99 -10.94 -6.11
N ALA A 23 -33.59 -12.06 -6.74
CA ALA A 23 -33.28 -12.13 -8.15
C ALA A 23 -34.58 -12.05 -8.99
N ALA A 24 -34.63 -11.12 -9.93
CA ALA A 24 -35.62 -11.07 -11.00
C ALA A 24 -34.99 -11.58 -12.31
N PRO A 25 -35.71 -12.36 -13.14
CA PRO A 25 -35.16 -12.92 -14.37
C PRO A 25 -35.02 -11.84 -15.47
N ALA A 26 -33.91 -11.90 -16.19
CA ALA A 26 -33.60 -11.06 -17.34
C ALA A 26 -34.58 -11.33 -18.50
N GLN A 27 -35.31 -10.29 -18.91
CA GLN A 27 -36.06 -10.30 -20.17
C GLN A 27 -35.14 -9.84 -21.31
N ALA A 28 -35.13 -10.62 -22.40
CA ALA A 28 -34.47 -10.29 -23.65
C ALA A 28 -35.08 -8.99 -24.23
N GLN A 29 -34.23 -7.98 -24.49
CA GLN A 29 -34.63 -6.76 -25.16
C GLN A 29 -34.75 -6.98 -26.69
N PRO A 30 -35.78 -6.42 -27.35
CA PRO A 30 -35.93 -6.51 -28.80
C PRO A 30 -34.85 -5.69 -29.53
N GLN A 31 -34.27 -6.28 -30.58
CA GLN A 31 -33.36 -5.60 -31.51
C GLN A 31 -34.08 -4.46 -32.24
N VAL A 32 -33.55 -3.24 -32.13
CA VAL A 32 -33.99 -2.07 -32.90
C VAL A 32 -33.30 -2.11 -34.27
N PRO A 33 -34.01 -1.87 -35.40
CA PRO A 33 -33.41 -1.94 -36.73
C PRO A 33 -32.39 -0.82 -36.98
N ALA A 34 -31.28 -1.19 -37.62
CA ALA A 34 -30.18 -0.29 -37.98
C ALA A 34 -30.63 0.87 -38.90
N PRO A 35 -29.97 2.05 -38.82
CA PRO A 35 -30.30 3.20 -39.68
C PRO A 35 -29.91 2.92 -41.13
N THR A 36 -30.92 2.68 -41.99
CA THR A 36 -30.77 2.35 -43.43
C THR A 36 -30.81 3.59 -44.35
N GLY A 37 -30.47 4.78 -43.84
CA GLY A 37 -30.51 6.02 -44.61
C GLY A 37 -29.48 6.06 -45.75
N PRO A 38 -29.76 6.78 -46.86
CA PRO A 38 -28.85 6.93 -48.00
C PRO A 38 -27.50 7.58 -47.66
N THR A 39 -27.36 8.19 -46.48
CA THR A 39 -26.12 8.81 -45.99
C THR A 39 -25.13 7.79 -45.42
N ALA A 40 -25.55 6.83 -44.60
CA ALA A 40 -24.67 5.77 -44.08
C ALA A 40 -24.02 4.92 -45.20
N GLN A 41 -24.66 4.87 -46.38
CA GLN A 41 -24.12 4.22 -47.58
C GLN A 41 -22.78 4.80 -48.03
N GLY A 42 -22.51 6.10 -47.79
CA GLY A 42 -21.25 6.74 -48.17
C GLY A 42 -20.05 6.21 -47.39
N GLN A 43 -20.18 6.11 -46.06
CA GLN A 43 -19.15 5.59 -45.17
C GLN A 43 -18.85 4.11 -45.48
N PHE A 44 -19.90 3.30 -45.60
CA PHE A 44 -19.76 1.86 -45.86
C PHE A 44 -19.11 1.59 -47.21
N ALA A 45 -19.51 2.31 -48.26
CA ALA A 45 -18.92 2.19 -49.59
C ALA A 45 -17.44 2.59 -49.60
N TYR A 46 -17.06 3.64 -48.86
CA TYR A 46 -15.67 4.05 -48.72
C TYR A 46 -14.83 2.99 -48.01
N LEU A 47 -15.26 2.51 -46.84
CA LEU A 47 -14.54 1.49 -46.08
C LEU A 47 -14.43 0.16 -46.86
N ALA A 48 -15.51 -0.25 -47.55
CA ALA A 48 -15.47 -1.38 -48.46
C ALA A 48 -14.45 -1.18 -49.60
N ALA A 49 -14.35 0.04 -50.17
CA ALA A 49 -13.35 0.34 -51.19
C ALA A 49 -11.92 0.24 -50.67
N GLN A 50 -11.66 0.65 -49.43
CA GLN A 50 -10.35 0.45 -48.79
C GLN A 50 -10.07 -1.04 -48.57
N LEU A 51 -11.06 -1.80 -48.10
CA LEU A 51 -10.91 -3.25 -47.89
C LEU A 51 -10.73 -4.06 -49.18
N ARG A 52 -11.15 -3.53 -50.34
CA ARG A 52 -10.83 -4.12 -51.64
C ARG A 52 -9.33 -4.03 -51.96
N ARG A 53 -8.64 -2.99 -51.48
CA ARG A 53 -7.19 -2.78 -51.68
C ARG A 53 -6.37 -3.67 -50.75
N GLY A 54 -6.86 -3.94 -49.55
CA GLY A 54 -6.24 -4.88 -48.61
C GLY A 54 -7.21 -5.27 -47.50
N PRO A 55 -7.06 -6.46 -46.90
CA PRO A 55 -8.02 -6.98 -45.92
C PRO A 55 -8.01 -6.23 -44.57
N VAL A 56 -7.11 -5.26 -44.38
CA VAL A 56 -7.00 -4.47 -43.16
C VAL A 56 -7.02 -3.00 -43.54
N TYR A 57 -7.92 -2.25 -42.92
CA TYR A 57 -7.96 -0.80 -42.95
C TYR A 57 -7.74 -0.25 -41.54
N ILE A 58 -6.81 0.68 -41.41
CA ILE A 58 -6.57 1.44 -40.18
C ILE A 58 -6.78 2.91 -40.53
N SER A 59 -7.63 3.59 -39.79
CA SER A 59 -7.84 5.03 -39.93
C SER A 59 -6.55 5.81 -39.72
N ASP A 60 -6.35 6.91 -40.46
CA ASP A 60 -5.30 7.89 -40.14
C ASP A 60 -5.74 8.92 -39.11
N GLU A 61 -6.92 8.76 -38.51
CA GLU A 61 -7.40 9.54 -37.37
C GLU A 61 -6.85 9.01 -36.04
N LEU A 62 -6.20 7.83 -36.04
CA LEU A 62 -5.62 7.18 -34.86
C LEU A 62 -4.09 6.97 -34.93
N PRO A 63 -3.28 7.85 -35.52
CA PRO A 63 -1.86 7.59 -35.70
C PRO A 63 -1.13 7.37 -34.37
N ARG A 64 -1.57 7.97 -33.25
CA ARG A 64 -0.92 7.81 -31.94
C ARG A 64 -1.34 6.54 -31.20
N ALA A 65 -2.56 6.06 -31.42
CA ALA A 65 -3.10 4.88 -30.74
C ALA A 65 -2.85 3.59 -31.55
N VAL A 66 -3.08 3.64 -32.87
CA VAL A 66 -2.87 2.53 -33.79
C VAL A 66 -2.31 3.07 -35.12
N PRO A 67 -0.98 3.20 -35.25
CA PRO A 67 -0.37 3.67 -36.49
C PRO A 67 -0.72 2.77 -37.69
N ARG A 68 -0.95 3.35 -38.88
CA ARG A 68 -1.23 2.58 -40.12
C ARG A 68 -0.09 1.61 -40.48
N SER A 69 1.14 1.97 -40.15
CA SER A 69 2.32 1.10 -40.27
C SER A 69 2.20 -0.23 -39.52
N THR A 70 1.25 -0.36 -38.58
CA THR A 70 0.94 -1.62 -37.88
C THR A 70 0.00 -2.57 -38.64
N ALA A 71 -0.59 -2.15 -39.78
CA ALA A 71 -1.49 -2.99 -40.58
C ALA A 71 -0.96 -4.41 -40.92
N PRO A 72 0.34 -4.62 -41.21
CA PRO A 72 0.90 -5.94 -41.43
C PRO A 72 0.73 -6.91 -40.25
N PHE A 73 0.73 -6.39 -39.01
CA PHE A 73 0.50 -7.18 -37.81
C PHE A 73 -0.94 -7.71 -37.78
N PHE A 74 -1.93 -6.84 -37.97
CA PHE A 74 -3.34 -7.25 -38.06
C PHE A 74 -3.55 -8.23 -39.21
N ALA A 75 -2.94 -8.00 -40.37
CA ALA A 75 -3.03 -8.92 -41.51
C ALA A 75 -2.41 -10.30 -41.21
N ALA A 76 -1.35 -10.35 -40.39
CA ALA A 76 -0.79 -11.61 -39.92
C ALA A 76 -1.74 -12.34 -38.96
N GLN A 77 -2.34 -11.65 -37.99
CA GLN A 77 -3.32 -12.24 -37.07
C GLN A 77 -4.58 -12.72 -37.80
N ALA A 78 -5.10 -11.93 -38.74
CA ALA A 78 -6.24 -12.28 -39.59
C ALA A 78 -5.97 -13.56 -40.40
N ARG A 79 -4.76 -13.73 -40.95
CA ARG A 79 -4.37 -14.95 -41.68
C ARG A 79 -4.32 -16.21 -40.80
N ARG A 80 -4.03 -16.07 -39.50
CA ARG A 80 -4.02 -17.22 -38.56
C ARG A 80 -5.41 -17.85 -38.39
N LEU A 81 -6.48 -17.12 -38.67
CA LEU A 81 -7.85 -17.60 -38.50
C LEU A 81 -8.32 -18.57 -39.59
N HIS A 82 -7.53 -18.77 -40.65
CA HIS A 82 -7.82 -19.66 -41.77
C HIS A 82 -9.15 -19.41 -42.52
N VAL A 83 -9.79 -18.26 -42.27
CA VAL A 83 -10.94 -17.74 -43.01
C VAL A 83 -10.60 -16.34 -43.56
N PRO A 84 -11.14 -15.93 -44.72
CA PRO A 84 -11.01 -14.54 -45.17
C PRO A 84 -11.48 -13.61 -44.07
N THR A 85 -10.60 -12.75 -43.58
CA THR A 85 -10.90 -11.86 -42.45
C THR A 85 -10.62 -10.42 -42.86
N TYR A 86 -11.61 -9.55 -42.67
CA TYR A 86 -11.57 -8.14 -42.99
C TYR A 86 -11.60 -7.33 -41.69
N VAL A 87 -10.59 -6.48 -41.49
CA VAL A 87 -10.41 -5.73 -40.24
C VAL A 87 -10.50 -4.24 -40.54
N VAL A 88 -11.33 -3.52 -39.80
CA VAL A 88 -11.37 -2.06 -39.79
C VAL A 88 -11.04 -1.55 -38.39
N VAL A 89 -10.10 -0.62 -38.30
CA VAL A 89 -9.75 0.09 -37.07
C VAL A 89 -10.10 1.56 -37.24
N LEU A 90 -11.10 2.03 -36.52
CA LEU A 90 -11.70 3.36 -36.65
C LEU A 90 -11.79 4.03 -35.27
N PRO A 91 -11.73 5.37 -35.16
CA PRO A 91 -11.97 6.01 -33.86
C PRO A 91 -13.30 5.62 -33.24
N PHE A 92 -13.34 5.53 -31.92
CA PHE A 92 -14.54 5.14 -31.19
C PHE A 92 -15.77 5.98 -31.58
N ALA A 93 -15.57 7.28 -31.77
CA ALA A 93 -16.62 8.22 -32.21
C ALA A 93 -17.21 7.90 -33.60
N THR A 94 -16.47 7.17 -34.45
CA THR A 94 -16.82 6.87 -35.85
C THR A 94 -17.19 5.41 -36.08
N SER A 95 -16.79 4.50 -35.17
CA SER A 95 -17.15 3.08 -35.21
C SER A 95 -18.64 2.80 -34.96
N GLY A 96 -19.41 3.84 -34.59
CA GLY A 96 -20.82 3.75 -34.25
C GLY A 96 -21.06 3.03 -32.91
N SER A 97 -22.28 3.10 -32.38
CA SER A 97 -22.68 2.26 -31.26
C SER A 97 -22.65 0.77 -31.65
N LEU A 98 -22.67 -0.14 -30.67
CA LEU A 98 -22.67 -1.60 -30.85
C LEU A 98 -23.73 -2.13 -31.84
N ASP A 99 -24.76 -1.33 -32.15
CA ASP A 99 -25.88 -1.66 -33.04
C ASP A 99 -25.84 -0.93 -34.40
N SER A 100 -24.70 -0.33 -34.78
CA SER A 100 -24.61 0.56 -35.95
C SER A 100 -24.83 -0.09 -37.32
N GLY A 101 -24.82 -1.42 -37.41
CA GLY A 101 -24.89 -2.13 -38.68
C GLY A 101 -23.66 -1.92 -39.58
N LEU A 102 -22.58 -1.32 -39.05
CA LEU A 102 -21.37 -0.96 -39.80
C LEU A 102 -20.79 -2.15 -40.58
N LEU A 103 -20.57 -3.29 -39.92
CA LEU A 103 -19.97 -4.47 -40.56
C LEU A 103 -20.86 -5.08 -41.64
N ALA A 104 -22.19 -5.06 -41.44
CA ALA A 104 -23.15 -5.50 -42.44
C ALA A 104 -23.16 -4.57 -43.66
N GLY A 105 -23.19 -3.25 -43.45
CA GLY A 105 -23.10 -2.28 -44.53
C GLY A 105 -21.82 -2.39 -45.33
N ILE A 106 -20.67 -2.55 -44.66
CA ILE A 106 -19.39 -2.81 -45.34
C ILE A 106 -19.44 -4.10 -46.16
N HIS A 107 -19.98 -5.18 -45.58
CA HIS A 107 -20.14 -6.46 -46.28
C HIS A 107 -20.99 -6.30 -47.55
N ASP A 108 -22.12 -5.59 -47.47
CA ASP A 108 -23.03 -5.41 -48.61
C ASP A 108 -22.37 -4.65 -49.76
N HIS A 109 -21.49 -3.68 -49.46
CA HIS A 109 -20.71 -2.96 -50.47
C HIS A 109 -19.42 -3.67 -50.91
N LEU A 110 -18.85 -4.55 -50.08
CA LEU A 110 -17.65 -5.32 -50.41
C LEU A 110 -17.98 -6.58 -51.21
N GLY A 111 -19.12 -7.22 -50.91
CA GLY A 111 -19.64 -8.42 -51.57
C GLY A 111 -18.77 -9.67 -51.37
N ARG A 112 -17.97 -9.73 -50.29
CA ARG A 112 -17.04 -10.84 -50.03
C ARG A 112 -17.41 -11.62 -48.79
N LYS A 113 -17.38 -12.95 -48.88
CA LYS A 113 -17.54 -13.84 -47.74
C LYS A 113 -16.34 -13.73 -46.81
N GLY A 114 -16.56 -13.77 -45.50
CA GLY A 114 -15.50 -13.70 -44.51
C GLY A 114 -15.96 -13.30 -43.10
N LEU A 115 -14.99 -13.26 -42.19
CA LEU A 115 -15.13 -12.69 -40.85
C LEU A 115 -14.80 -11.20 -40.93
N TYR A 116 -15.71 -10.34 -40.49
CA TYR A 116 -15.54 -8.91 -40.44
C TYR A 116 -15.34 -8.50 -38.99
N VAL A 117 -14.34 -7.66 -38.73
CA VAL A 117 -13.93 -7.26 -37.39
C VAL A 117 -13.75 -5.74 -37.34
N ALA A 118 -14.43 -5.08 -36.42
CA ALA A 118 -14.27 -3.67 -36.12
C ALA A 118 -13.54 -3.49 -34.78
N LEU A 119 -12.50 -2.66 -34.79
CA LEU A 119 -11.80 -2.21 -33.60
C LEU A 119 -11.81 -0.68 -33.51
N SER A 120 -11.64 -0.19 -32.30
CA SER A 120 -11.33 1.19 -31.98
C SER A 120 -10.12 1.27 -31.05
N GLU A 121 -9.70 2.47 -30.68
CA GLU A 121 -8.71 2.71 -29.61
C GLU A 121 -9.11 2.06 -28.28
N MET A 122 -10.40 1.77 -28.06
CA MET A 122 -10.93 1.08 -26.88
C MET A 122 -10.89 -0.46 -27.01
N GLY A 123 -10.36 -1.00 -28.12
CA GLY A 123 -10.30 -2.42 -28.39
C GLY A 123 -11.37 -2.93 -29.35
N LEU A 124 -11.87 -4.14 -29.12
CA LEU A 124 -12.74 -4.86 -30.06
C LEU A 124 -14.20 -4.37 -29.96
N SER A 125 -14.67 -3.68 -30.99
CA SER A 125 -16.02 -3.09 -31.01
C SER A 125 -17.07 -4.06 -31.56
N ASP A 126 -16.79 -4.71 -32.69
CA ASP A 126 -17.73 -5.66 -33.29
C ASP A 126 -17.09 -6.77 -34.13
N VAL A 127 -17.79 -7.89 -34.27
CA VAL A 127 -17.36 -9.06 -35.05
C VAL A 127 -18.57 -9.69 -35.71
N GLN A 128 -18.54 -9.92 -37.03
CA GLN A 128 -19.63 -10.58 -37.74
C GLN A 128 -19.11 -11.50 -38.85
N ALA A 129 -19.73 -12.68 -39.01
CA ALA A 129 -19.36 -13.64 -40.06
C ALA A 129 -20.41 -13.62 -41.17
N PHE A 130 -19.97 -13.41 -42.42
CA PHE A 130 -20.85 -13.40 -43.59
C PHE A 130 -20.44 -14.47 -44.59
N GLY A 131 -21.35 -15.40 -44.87
CA GLY A 131 -21.13 -16.49 -45.83
C GLY A 131 -20.02 -17.49 -45.46
N VAL A 132 -19.52 -17.43 -44.22
CA VAL A 132 -18.55 -18.37 -43.62
C VAL A 132 -19.06 -18.80 -42.25
N SER A 133 -18.71 -20.01 -41.81
CA SER A 133 -19.00 -20.48 -40.46
C SER A 133 -17.78 -20.28 -39.57
N VAL A 134 -17.93 -19.46 -38.54
CA VAL A 134 -16.89 -19.18 -37.54
C VAL A 134 -17.54 -19.32 -36.16
N PRO A 135 -17.77 -20.57 -35.69
CA PRO A 135 -18.46 -20.81 -34.42
C PRO A 135 -17.68 -20.18 -33.26
N GLY A 136 -18.40 -19.55 -32.34
CA GLY A 136 -17.80 -18.89 -31.18
C GLY A 136 -17.18 -17.53 -31.46
N ALA A 137 -17.37 -16.91 -32.63
CA ALA A 137 -16.86 -15.56 -32.90
C ALA A 137 -17.39 -14.50 -31.91
N GLN A 138 -18.69 -14.53 -31.60
CA GLN A 138 -19.29 -13.63 -30.60
C GLN A 138 -18.83 -13.93 -29.17
N ASP A 139 -18.64 -15.21 -28.86
CA ASP A 139 -18.10 -15.62 -27.56
C ASP A 139 -16.64 -15.19 -27.42
N ALA A 140 -15.83 -15.28 -28.48
CA ALA A 140 -14.45 -14.81 -28.49
C ALA A 140 -14.39 -13.28 -28.34
N LYS A 141 -15.32 -12.54 -28.97
CA LYS A 141 -15.48 -11.10 -28.75
C LYS A 141 -15.78 -10.82 -27.28
N THR A 142 -16.75 -11.52 -26.70
CA THR A 142 -17.13 -11.37 -25.30
C THR A 142 -15.96 -11.68 -24.37
N ALA A 143 -15.30 -12.82 -24.55
CA ALA A 143 -14.16 -13.21 -23.73
C ALA A 143 -13.05 -12.16 -23.81
N THR A 144 -12.76 -11.65 -25.01
CA THR A 144 -11.77 -10.57 -25.20
C THR A 144 -12.18 -9.31 -24.45
N MET A 145 -13.44 -8.89 -24.53
CA MET A 145 -13.94 -7.69 -23.84
C MET A 145 -13.79 -7.78 -22.31
N TYR A 146 -13.95 -8.96 -21.72
CA TYR A 146 -13.86 -9.14 -20.27
C TYR A 146 -12.47 -9.52 -19.77
N GLU A 147 -11.67 -10.23 -20.57
CA GLU A 147 -10.34 -10.72 -20.17
C GLU A 147 -9.23 -9.70 -20.40
N MET A 148 -9.44 -8.72 -21.30
CA MET A 148 -8.46 -7.68 -21.59
C MET A 148 -8.69 -6.47 -20.69
N PRO A 149 -7.65 -5.89 -20.07
CA PRO A 149 -7.76 -4.64 -19.33
C PRO A 149 -7.98 -3.44 -20.26
N MET A 150 -8.40 -2.31 -19.68
CA MET A 150 -8.71 -1.08 -20.41
C MET A 150 -7.50 -0.46 -21.14
N ASP A 151 -6.28 -0.73 -20.67
CA ASP A 151 -5.04 -0.24 -21.29
C ASP A 151 -4.55 -1.14 -22.43
N ALA A 152 -5.24 -2.26 -22.71
CA ALA A 152 -4.91 -3.13 -23.83
C ALA A 152 -5.01 -2.39 -25.17
N THR A 153 -3.93 -2.43 -25.95
CA THR A 153 -3.94 -1.82 -27.28
C THR A 153 -4.84 -2.60 -28.24
N PRO A 154 -5.35 -1.99 -29.32
CA PRO A 154 -6.17 -2.70 -30.32
C PRO A 154 -5.45 -3.87 -30.99
N ARG A 155 -4.11 -3.81 -31.08
CA ARG A 155 -3.26 -4.92 -31.55
C ARG A 155 -3.34 -6.11 -30.59
N GLU A 156 -3.26 -5.86 -29.29
CA GLU A 156 -3.34 -6.90 -28.26
C GLU A 156 -4.74 -7.48 -28.16
N ALA A 157 -5.78 -6.63 -28.21
CA ALA A 157 -7.16 -7.07 -28.25
C ALA A 157 -7.42 -7.97 -29.47
N PHE A 158 -6.94 -7.60 -30.66
CA PHE A 158 -7.13 -8.44 -31.85
C PHE A 158 -6.35 -9.76 -31.79
N ARG A 159 -5.11 -9.74 -31.26
CA ARG A 159 -4.32 -10.95 -31.03
C ARG A 159 -5.04 -11.89 -30.05
N HIS A 160 -5.51 -11.36 -28.93
CA HIS A 160 -6.21 -12.14 -27.91
C HIS A 160 -7.53 -12.71 -28.46
N PHE A 161 -8.30 -11.92 -29.20
CA PHE A 161 -9.48 -12.40 -29.92
C PHE A 161 -9.15 -13.58 -30.83
N ALA A 162 -8.09 -13.47 -31.64
CA ALA A 162 -7.68 -14.55 -32.52
C ALA A 162 -7.24 -15.80 -31.73
N ASP A 163 -6.52 -15.63 -30.62
CA ASP A 163 -6.09 -16.73 -29.76
C ASP A 163 -7.27 -17.43 -29.08
N VAL A 164 -8.27 -16.68 -28.59
CA VAL A 164 -9.50 -17.23 -28.01
C VAL A 164 -10.28 -18.01 -29.08
N LEU A 165 -10.44 -17.43 -30.27
CA LEU A 165 -11.17 -18.08 -31.35
C LEU A 165 -10.51 -19.39 -31.80
N LEU A 166 -9.18 -19.38 -31.94
CA LEU A 166 -8.39 -20.56 -32.32
C LEU A 166 -8.35 -21.63 -31.23
N SER A 167 -8.60 -21.29 -29.97
CA SER A 167 -8.61 -22.27 -28.87
C SER A 167 -9.77 -23.27 -28.96
N GLY A 168 -10.84 -22.96 -29.70
CA GLY A 168 -12.07 -23.75 -29.73
C GLY A 168 -12.88 -23.70 -28.42
N GLN A 169 -12.45 -22.91 -27.42
CA GLN A 169 -13.07 -22.80 -26.10
C GLN A 169 -13.77 -21.45 -25.88
N ALA A 170 -14.04 -20.71 -26.96
CA ALA A 170 -14.60 -19.36 -26.88
C ALA A 170 -15.88 -19.27 -26.00
N PRO A 171 -16.89 -20.17 -26.11
CA PRO A 171 -18.07 -20.13 -25.23
C PRO A 171 -17.72 -20.28 -23.76
N GLN A 172 -16.89 -21.26 -23.42
CA GLN A 172 -16.47 -21.52 -22.03
C GLN A 172 -15.69 -20.33 -21.45
N ARG A 173 -14.79 -19.73 -22.24
CA ARG A 173 -14.02 -18.54 -21.81
C ARG A 173 -14.91 -17.32 -21.63
N ALA A 174 -15.89 -17.10 -22.52
CA ALA A 174 -16.85 -16.02 -22.38
C ALA A 174 -17.63 -16.12 -21.08
N ASP A 175 -18.15 -17.31 -20.74
CA ASP A 175 -18.89 -17.54 -19.50
C ASP A 175 -18.01 -17.36 -18.26
N GLN A 176 -16.78 -17.89 -18.29
CA GLN A 176 -15.81 -17.71 -17.20
C GLN A 176 -15.43 -16.25 -17.00
N ALA A 177 -15.20 -15.52 -18.10
CA ALA A 177 -14.84 -14.10 -18.05
C ALA A 177 -15.99 -13.25 -17.54
N ARG A 178 -17.24 -13.49 -17.97
CA ARG A 178 -18.43 -12.84 -17.41
C ARG A 178 -18.60 -13.16 -15.92
N ALA A 179 -18.43 -14.41 -15.52
CA ALA A 179 -18.54 -14.80 -14.11
C ALA A 179 -17.46 -14.15 -13.24
N ARG A 180 -16.24 -13.98 -13.78
CA ARG A 180 -15.11 -13.41 -13.05
C ARG A 180 -15.13 -11.88 -13.01
N TYR A 181 -15.50 -11.24 -14.12
CA TYR A 181 -15.31 -9.79 -14.32
C TYR A 181 -16.62 -9.02 -14.56
N GLY A 182 -17.76 -9.71 -14.75
CA GLY A 182 -19.06 -9.08 -15.06
C GLY A 182 -19.91 -8.67 -13.85
N GLY A 183 -19.34 -8.66 -12.64
CA GLY A 183 -20.05 -8.26 -11.41
C GLY A 183 -20.38 -6.76 -11.37
N ALA A 184 -21.38 -6.38 -10.56
CA ALA A 184 -21.72 -4.97 -10.35
C ALA A 184 -20.52 -4.21 -9.73
N TYR A 185 -20.09 -3.14 -10.40
CA TYR A 185 -19.00 -2.23 -10.00
C TYR A 185 -17.61 -2.87 -9.87
N ASN A 186 -16.84 -2.92 -10.97
CA ASN A 186 -15.36 -2.99 -11.03
C ASN A 186 -14.64 -3.88 -9.99
N SER A 187 -15.31 -4.87 -9.42
CA SER A 187 -14.78 -5.57 -8.23
C SER A 187 -13.59 -6.45 -8.59
N HIS A 188 -13.47 -6.78 -9.86
CA HIS A 188 -12.39 -7.54 -10.45
C HIS A 188 -12.17 -6.96 -11.86
N GLU A 189 -11.26 -6.00 -12.01
CA GLU A 189 -10.74 -5.63 -13.32
C GLU A 189 -9.53 -6.53 -13.63
N PRO A 190 -9.34 -6.97 -14.89
CA PRO A 190 -8.08 -7.62 -15.27
C PRO A 190 -6.89 -6.71 -14.92
N PRO A 191 -5.74 -7.25 -14.48
CA PRO A 191 -4.54 -6.46 -14.25
C PRO A 191 -4.14 -5.70 -15.52
N ALA A 192 -3.72 -4.45 -15.38
CA ALA A 192 -3.17 -3.64 -16.46
C ALA A 192 -2.04 -4.39 -17.19
N LEU A 193 -1.97 -4.25 -18.52
CA LEU A 193 -0.94 -4.86 -19.35
C LEU A 193 0.34 -4.02 -19.41
N HIS A 194 0.21 -2.72 -19.31
CA HIS A 194 1.27 -1.75 -19.55
C HIS A 194 1.52 -0.92 -18.31
N THR A 195 2.81 -0.73 -18.01
CA THR A 195 3.24 0.23 -17.00
C THR A 195 2.88 1.64 -17.48
N THR A 196 2.02 2.35 -16.75
CA THR A 196 1.74 3.77 -17.02
C THR A 196 2.89 4.66 -16.54
N GLN A 197 2.86 5.95 -16.90
CA GLN A 197 3.84 6.90 -16.37
C GLN A 197 3.75 7.00 -14.84
N THR A 198 2.54 7.03 -14.28
CA THR A 198 2.31 7.03 -12.83
C THR A 198 2.85 5.76 -12.18
N ASP A 199 2.59 4.58 -12.78
CA ASP A 199 3.14 3.32 -12.27
C ASP A 199 4.67 3.33 -12.27
N ARG A 200 5.29 3.91 -13.31
CA ARG A 200 6.75 4.04 -13.38
C ARG A 200 7.29 4.99 -12.30
N GLU A 201 6.59 6.07 -12.00
CA GLU A 201 6.94 6.99 -10.91
C GLU A 201 6.86 6.28 -9.56
N ASP A 202 5.79 5.52 -9.30
CA ASP A 202 5.63 4.69 -8.09
C ASP A 202 6.69 3.60 -7.98
N GLN A 203 6.99 2.88 -9.07
CA GLN A 203 8.07 1.89 -9.13
C GLN A 203 9.42 2.54 -8.81
N SER A 204 9.69 3.74 -9.35
CA SER A 204 10.91 4.50 -9.11
C SER A 204 11.00 4.92 -7.64
N PHE A 205 9.91 5.44 -7.08
CA PHE A 205 9.81 5.82 -5.68
C PHE A 205 10.06 4.63 -4.74
N LEU A 206 9.34 3.52 -4.92
CA LEU A 206 9.49 2.31 -4.10
C LEU A 206 10.88 1.69 -4.22
N THR A 207 11.47 1.72 -5.43
CA THR A 207 12.85 1.27 -5.64
C THR A 207 13.82 2.15 -4.85
N GLY A 208 13.64 3.48 -4.84
CA GLY A 208 14.42 4.39 -4.02
C GLY A 208 14.31 4.08 -2.52
N VAL A 209 13.08 3.85 -2.03
CA VAL A 209 12.84 3.47 -0.63
C VAL A 209 13.56 2.17 -0.28
N ALA A 210 13.46 1.15 -1.12
CA ALA A 210 14.06 -0.16 -0.87
C ALA A 210 15.59 -0.13 -0.90
N VAL A 211 16.18 0.53 -1.91
CA VAL A 211 17.64 0.59 -2.13
C VAL A 211 18.38 1.24 -0.97
N VAL A 212 17.79 2.23 -0.29
CA VAL A 212 18.39 2.87 0.90
C VAL A 212 17.86 2.28 2.20
N GLY A 213 16.53 2.16 2.32
CA GLY A 213 15.87 1.82 3.56
C GLY A 213 16.26 0.43 4.08
N VAL A 214 16.28 -0.58 3.21
CA VAL A 214 16.58 -1.96 3.62
C VAL A 214 18.05 -2.10 4.06
N PRO A 215 19.07 -1.69 3.28
CA PRO A 215 20.47 -1.82 3.70
C PRO A 215 20.81 -0.97 4.92
N LEU A 216 20.27 0.26 5.01
CA LEU A 216 20.53 1.14 6.15
C LEU A 216 19.93 0.57 7.44
N THR A 217 18.69 0.07 7.41
CA THR A 217 18.06 -0.57 8.57
C THR A 217 18.87 -1.78 9.04
N ALA A 218 19.27 -2.66 8.11
CA ALA A 218 20.08 -3.84 8.41
C ALA A 218 21.43 -3.48 9.05
N LEU A 219 22.10 -2.45 8.51
CA LEU A 219 23.36 -1.92 9.03
C LEU A 219 23.21 -1.37 10.46
N LEU A 220 22.21 -0.53 10.70
CA LEU A 220 21.96 0.08 12.01
C LEU A 220 21.62 -0.96 13.08
N ILE A 221 20.71 -1.90 12.76
CA ILE A 221 20.34 -2.99 13.68
C ILE A 221 21.55 -3.87 14.00
N THR A 222 22.37 -4.21 13.00
CA THR A 222 23.54 -5.07 13.19
C THR A 222 24.64 -4.38 13.99
N LYS A 223 24.90 -3.08 13.74
CA LYS A 223 25.84 -2.27 14.54
C LYS A 223 25.37 -2.19 16.00
N TYR A 224 24.09 -1.91 16.24
CA TYR A 224 23.51 -1.86 17.60
C TYR A 224 23.58 -3.20 18.33
N ALA A 225 23.18 -4.29 17.67
CA ALA A 225 23.26 -5.63 18.23
C ALA A 225 24.72 -6.03 18.54
N GLY A 226 25.66 -5.68 17.66
CA GLY A 226 27.09 -5.90 17.85
C GLY A 226 27.68 -5.15 19.03
N ALA A 227 27.40 -3.84 19.16
CA ALA A 227 27.85 -3.02 20.27
C ALA A 227 27.33 -3.54 21.63
N ARG A 228 26.08 -3.99 21.67
CA ARG A 228 25.46 -4.56 22.87
C ARG A 228 26.06 -5.92 23.25
N ARG A 229 26.39 -6.79 22.27
CA ARG A 229 27.07 -8.06 22.54
C ARG A 229 28.47 -7.85 23.11
N ARG A 230 29.21 -6.85 22.62
CA ARG A 230 30.54 -6.49 23.16
C ARG A 230 30.45 -6.03 24.62
N SER A 231 29.50 -5.16 24.93
CA SER A 231 29.29 -4.67 26.31
C SER A 231 28.93 -5.76 27.33
N ARG A 232 28.43 -6.92 26.88
CA ARG A 232 28.12 -8.07 27.77
C ARG A 232 29.31 -9.01 28.00
N ARG A 233 30.39 -8.91 27.21
CA ARG A 233 31.54 -9.82 27.27
C ARG A 233 32.67 -9.33 28.18
N ASP A 234 32.56 -8.15 28.79
CA ASP A 234 33.50 -7.67 29.81
C ASP A 234 32.93 -7.62 31.26
N PRO A 235 32.46 -8.73 31.89
CA PRO A 235 32.15 -8.71 33.33
C PRO A 235 33.22 -9.34 34.24
N SER A 236 34.40 -9.76 33.73
CA SER A 236 35.35 -10.58 34.52
C SER A 236 36.66 -9.90 34.93
N ALA A 237 36.76 -8.58 34.89
CA ALA A 237 37.94 -7.85 35.36
C ALA A 237 37.60 -6.90 36.52
N VAL A 238 37.12 -7.44 37.63
CA VAL A 238 37.12 -6.76 38.94
C VAL A 238 37.52 -7.78 40.00
N ASP A 239 38.65 -7.46 40.64
CA ASP A 239 39.19 -7.94 41.92
C ASP A 239 39.81 -9.34 42.01
N THR A 240 41.05 -9.46 41.52
CA THR A 240 42.11 -10.17 42.27
C THR A 240 43.21 -9.16 42.62
N VAL A 241 43.08 -8.59 43.82
CA VAL A 241 44.18 -7.88 44.49
C VAL A 241 45.20 -8.94 44.90
N GLY A 242 46.39 -8.93 44.28
CA GLY A 242 47.46 -9.83 44.68
C GLY A 242 48.72 -9.79 43.81
N SER A 243 49.70 -9.00 44.25
CA SER A 243 51.15 -9.21 44.10
C SER A 243 51.81 -9.11 42.71
N GLY A 244 52.43 -7.94 42.50
CA GLY A 244 53.71 -7.69 41.84
C GLY A 244 54.29 -8.70 40.84
N ALA A 245 54.27 -8.34 39.56
CA ALA A 245 55.25 -8.80 38.57
C ALA A 245 55.41 -7.76 37.44
N LYS A 246 56.65 -7.60 36.99
CA LYS A 246 57.20 -6.55 36.11
C LYS A 246 56.49 -6.37 34.75
N PRO A 247 56.56 -5.16 34.15
CA PRO A 247 56.01 -4.89 32.83
C PRO A 247 56.94 -5.43 31.74
N GLY A 248 56.60 -6.59 31.19
CA GLY A 248 57.20 -7.11 29.95
C GLY A 248 56.35 -6.68 28.75
N GLY A 249 56.95 -5.93 27.82
CA GLY A 249 56.30 -5.44 26.60
C GLY A 249 55.79 -6.57 25.72
N GLY A 250 54.48 -6.82 25.79
CA GLY A 250 53.75 -7.67 24.84
C GLY A 250 52.85 -6.80 24.00
N ALA A 251 53.19 -6.65 22.72
CA ALA A 251 52.38 -5.93 21.74
C ALA A 251 50.93 -6.43 21.77
N ALA A 252 50.00 -5.54 22.10
CA ALA A 252 48.58 -5.84 22.11
C ALA A 252 48.15 -6.33 20.72
N PRO A 253 47.48 -7.49 20.59
CA PRO A 253 47.04 -8.00 19.29
C PRO A 253 46.06 -7.00 18.68
N ALA A 254 46.43 -6.44 17.53
CA ALA A 254 45.62 -5.54 16.74
C ALA A 254 44.27 -6.23 16.45
N ARG A 255 43.21 -5.81 17.15
CA ARG A 255 41.87 -6.34 16.95
C ARG A 255 41.46 -6.07 15.50
N PRO A 256 41.03 -7.10 14.74
CA PRO A 256 40.68 -6.93 13.34
C PRO A 256 39.53 -5.93 13.23
N ARG A 257 39.77 -4.90 12.42
CA ARG A 257 38.86 -3.82 12.09
C ARG A 257 37.71 -4.40 11.27
N GLN A 258 36.74 -5.07 11.92
CA GLN A 258 35.59 -5.74 11.27
C GLN A 258 34.49 -4.78 10.78
N TRP A 259 34.66 -3.48 10.97
CA TRP A 259 33.67 -2.46 10.60
C TRP A 259 33.49 -2.22 9.08
N PRO A 260 34.51 -2.33 8.20
CA PRO A 260 34.32 -2.09 6.77
C PRO A 260 33.51 -3.20 6.09
N LEU A 261 33.48 -4.43 6.63
CA LEU A 261 32.74 -5.54 6.03
C LEU A 261 31.21 -5.34 6.09
N LEU A 262 30.70 -4.70 7.13
CA LEU A 262 29.25 -4.43 7.24
C LEU A 262 28.80 -3.34 6.27
N GLU A 263 29.63 -2.32 6.06
CA GLU A 263 29.34 -1.23 5.13
C GLU A 263 29.42 -1.75 3.69
N LEU A 264 30.42 -2.57 3.36
CA LEU A 264 30.49 -3.27 2.08
C LEU A 264 29.28 -4.21 1.86
N GLY A 265 28.83 -4.91 2.90
CA GLY A 265 27.63 -5.74 2.84
C GLY A 265 26.36 -4.94 2.55
N ALA A 266 26.20 -3.77 3.17
CA ALA A 266 25.07 -2.88 2.90
C ALA A 266 25.12 -2.32 1.47
N LEU A 267 26.30 -1.93 0.98
CA LEU A 267 26.47 -1.48 -0.41
C LEU A 267 26.17 -2.61 -1.42
N ALA A 268 26.64 -3.84 -1.14
CA ALA A 268 26.34 -5.00 -1.99
C ALA A 268 24.83 -5.31 -2.03
N LEU A 269 24.13 -5.18 -0.88
CA LEU A 269 22.68 -5.35 -0.82
C LEU A 269 21.95 -4.25 -1.60
N ALA A 270 22.38 -2.99 -1.48
CA ALA A 270 21.83 -1.88 -2.26
C ALA A 270 21.98 -2.11 -3.77
N ALA A 271 23.17 -2.53 -4.21
CA ALA A 271 23.46 -2.83 -5.61
C ALA A 271 22.64 -4.02 -6.12
N LEU A 272 22.48 -5.07 -5.32
CA LEU A 272 21.64 -6.22 -5.66
C LEU A 272 20.18 -5.80 -5.82
N LEU A 273 19.63 -5.00 -4.89
CA LEU A 273 18.26 -4.49 -4.97
C LEU A 273 18.05 -3.64 -6.23
N ALA A 274 18.95 -2.71 -6.51
CA ALA A 274 18.89 -1.88 -7.72
C ALA A 274 18.94 -2.74 -8.99
N PHE A 275 19.83 -3.74 -9.04
CA PHE A 275 19.91 -4.66 -10.17
C PHE A 275 18.62 -5.48 -10.32
N THR A 276 18.09 -6.05 -9.24
CA THR A 276 16.84 -6.81 -9.30
C THR A 276 15.66 -5.94 -9.74
N ALA A 277 15.58 -4.70 -9.26
CA ALA A 277 14.53 -3.76 -9.66
C ALA A 277 14.63 -3.44 -11.17
N SER A 278 15.84 -3.24 -11.71
CA SER A 278 16.03 -3.00 -13.15
C SER A 278 15.65 -4.18 -14.05
N ARG A 279 15.62 -5.40 -13.50
CA ARG A 279 15.21 -6.61 -14.21
C ARG A 279 13.71 -6.91 -14.10
N VAL A 280 13.09 -6.46 -13.01
CA VAL A 280 11.66 -6.65 -12.76
C VAL A 280 10.85 -5.52 -13.40
N PHE A 281 11.39 -4.31 -13.44
CA PHE A 281 10.77 -3.11 -14.01
C PHE A 281 11.50 -2.69 -15.30
N ASP A 282 11.57 -3.60 -16.26
CA ASP A 282 12.31 -3.42 -17.52
C ASP A 282 11.48 -2.76 -18.64
N ASP A 283 10.19 -2.46 -18.41
CA ASP A 283 9.40 -1.72 -19.39
C ASP A 283 10.05 -0.35 -19.70
N THR A 284 10.05 0.02 -20.97
CA THR A 284 10.60 1.30 -21.44
C THR A 284 9.57 2.14 -22.17
N THR A 285 8.37 1.59 -22.39
CA THR A 285 7.28 2.26 -23.09
C THR A 285 5.95 2.01 -22.40
N THR A 286 5.05 2.99 -22.48
CA THR A 286 3.62 2.78 -22.23
C THR A 286 3.01 2.16 -23.49
N GLY A 287 2.41 0.98 -23.39
CA GLY A 287 1.78 0.29 -24.52
C GLY A 287 2.65 -0.79 -25.17
N ASP A 288 2.14 -1.33 -26.28
CA ASP A 288 2.68 -2.50 -26.97
C ASP A 288 3.95 -2.26 -27.81
N GLY A 289 4.58 -1.09 -27.61
CA GLY A 289 5.78 -0.64 -28.33
C GLY A 289 5.53 -0.20 -29.77
N SER A 290 4.28 -0.10 -30.25
CA SER A 290 4.01 0.49 -31.57
C SER A 290 4.20 2.01 -31.55
N MET A 291 5.12 2.46 -32.39
CA MET A 291 5.45 3.88 -32.54
C MET A 291 4.95 4.39 -33.89
N PRO A 292 4.28 5.55 -33.96
CA PRO A 292 3.92 6.16 -35.23
C PRO A 292 5.15 6.59 -36.02
N THR A 293 5.11 6.33 -37.32
CA THR A 293 6.07 6.89 -38.25
C THR A 293 5.69 8.32 -38.64
N ALA A 294 6.62 9.08 -39.18
CA ALA A 294 6.32 10.41 -39.73
C ALA A 294 5.31 10.35 -40.89
N ALA A 295 5.18 9.21 -41.58
CA ALA A 295 4.16 9.01 -42.60
C ALA A 295 2.77 8.79 -41.97
N ASP A 296 2.69 8.03 -40.88
CA ASP A 296 1.44 7.84 -40.12
C ASP A 296 0.91 9.20 -39.61
N MET A 297 1.80 10.02 -39.02
CA MET A 297 1.44 11.34 -38.46
C MET A 297 1.02 12.37 -39.52
N ARG A 298 1.36 12.19 -40.80
CA ARG A 298 0.99 13.12 -41.88
C ARG A 298 -0.21 12.65 -42.70
N ALA A 299 -0.58 11.37 -42.62
CA ALA A 299 -1.54 10.77 -43.55
C ALA A 299 -2.89 11.48 -43.58
N ARG A 300 -3.45 11.84 -42.41
CA ARG A 300 -4.72 12.57 -42.31
C ARG A 300 -4.64 13.98 -42.87
N VAL A 301 -3.64 14.77 -42.46
CA VAL A 301 -3.40 16.11 -43.02
C VAL A 301 -3.27 16.06 -44.54
N ASP A 302 -2.51 15.11 -45.07
CA ASP A 302 -2.34 14.93 -46.52
C ASP A 302 -3.66 14.62 -47.22
N ARG A 303 -4.48 13.72 -46.65
CA ARG A 303 -5.81 13.38 -47.19
C ARG A 303 -6.77 14.56 -47.16
N VAL A 304 -6.90 15.23 -46.01
CA VAL A 304 -7.81 16.36 -45.83
C VAL A 304 -7.39 17.53 -46.71
N ALA A 305 -6.09 17.85 -46.77
CA ALA A 305 -5.58 18.88 -47.66
C ALA A 305 -5.83 18.53 -49.13
N GLU A 306 -5.65 17.28 -49.55
CA GLU A 306 -5.97 16.87 -50.92
C GLU A 306 -7.45 17.02 -51.24
N GLY A 307 -8.34 16.66 -50.31
CA GLY A 307 -9.78 16.92 -50.43
C GLY A 307 -10.08 18.42 -50.59
N LEU A 308 -9.50 19.26 -49.74
CA LEU A 308 -9.69 20.71 -49.76
C LEU A 308 -9.11 21.42 -51.00
N ARG A 309 -8.16 20.78 -51.72
CA ARG A 309 -7.70 21.28 -53.03
C ARG A 309 -8.79 21.16 -54.09
N HIS A 310 -9.62 20.13 -54.01
CA HIS A 310 -10.65 19.81 -55.00
C HIS A 310 -12.01 20.41 -54.64
N ASP A 311 -12.35 20.44 -53.35
CA ASP A 311 -13.64 20.95 -52.86
C ASP A 311 -13.40 21.83 -51.62
N PRO A 312 -13.87 23.09 -51.59
CA PRO A 312 -13.74 23.92 -50.40
C PRO A 312 -14.54 23.40 -49.19
N LEU A 313 -15.43 22.41 -49.37
CA LEU A 313 -16.13 21.71 -48.30
C LEU A 313 -15.73 20.23 -48.28
N TYR A 314 -14.74 19.91 -47.46
CA TYR A 314 -14.33 18.54 -47.18
C TYR A 314 -15.18 17.94 -46.04
N VAL A 315 -15.73 16.76 -46.27
CA VAL A 315 -16.38 15.93 -45.25
C VAL A 315 -15.62 14.61 -45.20
N ASP A 316 -15.21 14.19 -44.02
CA ASP A 316 -14.46 12.94 -43.90
C ASP A 316 -15.31 11.75 -44.39
N PRO A 317 -14.82 10.92 -45.32
CA PRO A 317 -15.55 9.74 -45.76
C PRO A 317 -15.58 8.61 -44.71
N GLU A 318 -14.82 8.71 -43.62
CA GLU A 318 -14.80 7.72 -42.54
C GLU A 318 -15.90 7.91 -41.50
N ILE A 319 -16.66 9.00 -41.56
CA ILE A 319 -17.80 9.25 -40.66
C ILE A 319 -19.13 9.00 -41.37
N VAL A 320 -20.19 8.74 -40.59
CA VAL A 320 -21.55 8.83 -41.10
C VAL A 320 -21.75 10.26 -41.63
N PRO A 321 -22.09 10.47 -42.91
CA PRO A 321 -22.14 11.79 -43.50
C PRO A 321 -23.06 12.73 -42.71
N PRO A 322 -22.51 13.81 -42.11
CA PRO A 322 -23.30 14.76 -41.33
C PRO A 322 -24.12 15.71 -42.21
N LEU A 323 -23.88 15.67 -43.53
CA LEU A 323 -24.54 16.46 -44.56
C LEU A 323 -25.10 15.53 -45.63
N ASP A 324 -26.34 15.75 -46.04
CA ASP A 324 -26.84 15.14 -47.27
C ASP A 324 -26.29 15.85 -48.52
N ALA A 325 -26.53 15.26 -49.71
CA ALA A 325 -26.00 15.79 -50.96
C ALA A 325 -26.55 17.19 -51.31
N ALA A 326 -27.79 17.49 -50.93
CA ALA A 326 -28.42 18.79 -51.21
C ALA A 326 -27.83 19.87 -50.29
N GLN A 327 -27.65 19.57 -49.00
CA GLN A 327 -26.97 20.42 -48.04
C GLN A 327 -25.52 20.68 -48.43
N HIS A 328 -24.80 19.63 -48.84
CA HIS A 328 -23.42 19.77 -49.31
C HIS A 328 -23.33 20.71 -50.53
N ALA A 329 -24.19 20.50 -51.54
CA ALA A 329 -24.25 21.36 -52.72
C ALA A 329 -24.62 22.82 -52.38
N ALA A 330 -25.61 23.03 -51.52
CA ALA A 330 -26.03 24.36 -51.08
C ALA A 330 -24.94 25.10 -50.30
N LEU A 331 -24.26 24.41 -49.37
CA LEU A 331 -23.14 24.99 -48.64
C LEU A 331 -21.97 25.32 -49.58
N ARG A 332 -21.67 24.45 -50.55
CA ARG A 332 -20.63 24.69 -51.56
C ARG A 332 -20.90 25.95 -52.39
N GLU A 333 -22.14 26.12 -52.85
CA GLU A 333 -22.57 27.33 -53.57
C GLU A 333 -22.40 28.57 -52.69
N ARG A 334 -22.82 28.50 -51.42
CA ARG A 334 -22.71 29.62 -50.48
C ARG A 334 -21.26 29.98 -50.17
N ILE A 335 -20.37 29.00 -50.02
CA ILE A 335 -18.93 29.24 -49.86
C ILE A 335 -18.37 29.99 -51.08
N GLY A 336 -18.77 29.60 -52.30
CA GLY A 336 -18.35 30.28 -53.53
C GLY A 336 -18.85 31.72 -53.68
N GLY A 337 -19.94 32.07 -52.98
CA GLY A 337 -20.49 33.43 -52.96
C GLY A 337 -19.89 34.36 -51.89
N LEU A 338 -19.00 33.87 -51.02
CA LEU A 338 -18.42 34.69 -49.95
C LEU A 338 -17.35 35.65 -50.49
N PRO A 339 -17.20 36.85 -49.88
CA PRO A 339 -16.20 37.83 -50.28
C PRO A 339 -14.76 37.44 -49.90
N VAL A 340 -14.59 36.37 -49.12
CA VAL A 340 -13.30 35.87 -48.65
C VAL A 340 -13.20 34.36 -48.88
N PRO A 341 -12.01 33.81 -49.16
CA PRO A 341 -11.82 32.37 -49.27
C PRO A 341 -12.11 31.67 -47.94
N VAL A 342 -13.02 30.70 -47.97
CA VAL A 342 -13.33 29.83 -46.83
C VAL A 342 -13.11 28.37 -47.23
N LEU A 343 -12.41 27.63 -46.38
CA LEU A 343 -12.21 26.19 -46.51
C LEU A 343 -12.79 25.53 -45.26
N ILE A 344 -13.68 24.55 -45.46
CA ILE A 344 -14.36 23.85 -44.37
C ILE A 344 -13.95 22.39 -44.38
N ALA A 345 -13.47 21.88 -43.25
CA ALA A 345 -13.23 20.47 -43.03
C ALA A 345 -14.12 19.94 -41.89
N ALA A 346 -15.06 19.07 -42.23
CA ALA A 346 -15.86 18.32 -41.27
C ALA A 346 -15.17 17.00 -40.95
N VAL A 347 -14.33 17.01 -39.91
CA VAL A 347 -13.47 15.89 -39.50
C VAL A 347 -13.60 15.66 -37.99
N PRO A 348 -13.66 14.40 -37.52
CA PRO A 348 -13.63 14.12 -36.09
C PRO A 348 -12.27 14.48 -35.50
N MET A 349 -12.25 14.95 -34.26
CA MET A 349 -11.02 15.29 -33.52
C MET A 349 -10.87 14.35 -32.32
N SER A 350 -9.66 13.87 -32.07
CA SER A 350 -9.35 12.94 -30.99
C SER A 350 -7.96 13.20 -30.41
N THR A 351 -7.74 12.90 -29.14
CA THR A 351 -6.39 12.95 -28.55
C THR A 351 -5.43 11.95 -29.19
N ALA A 352 -5.95 10.93 -29.87
CA ALA A 352 -5.17 9.97 -30.64
C ALA A 352 -4.74 10.46 -32.03
N ASP A 353 -5.23 11.62 -32.47
CA ASP A 353 -4.92 12.20 -33.78
C ASP A 353 -3.55 12.93 -33.80
N GLU A 354 -3.11 13.34 -34.99
CA GLU A 354 -1.83 14.01 -35.19
C GLU A 354 -1.70 15.33 -34.41
N SER A 355 -2.84 16.01 -34.21
CA SER A 355 -2.99 17.26 -33.47
C SER A 355 -3.32 17.08 -31.98
N GLN A 356 -3.50 15.84 -31.50
CA GLN A 356 -4.05 15.55 -30.17
C GLN A 356 -5.39 16.25 -29.89
N GLY A 357 -6.20 16.44 -30.93
CA GLY A 357 -7.50 17.09 -30.83
C GLY A 357 -7.45 18.63 -30.82
N ASP A 358 -6.29 19.25 -31.08
CA ASP A 358 -6.11 20.69 -31.21
C ASP A 358 -6.48 21.18 -32.63
N GLU A 359 -7.60 21.90 -32.77
CA GLU A 359 -8.04 22.47 -34.04
C GLU A 359 -7.08 23.50 -34.61
N ASP A 360 -6.48 24.36 -33.78
CA ASP A 360 -5.58 25.41 -34.27
C ASP A 360 -4.35 24.78 -34.91
N LEU A 361 -3.83 23.71 -34.31
CA LEU A 361 -2.71 22.94 -34.84
C LEU A 361 -3.08 22.19 -36.13
N LEU A 362 -4.27 21.59 -36.21
CA LEU A 362 -4.73 20.99 -37.47
C LEU A 362 -4.88 22.06 -38.57
N ALA A 363 -5.49 23.20 -38.26
CA ALA A 363 -5.64 24.31 -39.20
C ALA A 363 -4.27 24.82 -39.66
N LYS A 364 -3.29 24.91 -38.76
CA LYS A 364 -1.90 25.23 -39.09
C LYS A 364 -1.31 24.22 -40.07
N HIS A 365 -1.42 22.92 -39.80
CA HIS A 365 -0.91 21.88 -40.68
C HIS A 365 -1.57 21.92 -42.07
N LEU A 366 -2.88 22.17 -42.13
CA LEU A 366 -3.61 22.33 -43.39
C LEU A 366 -3.15 23.57 -44.14
N HIS A 367 -2.97 24.71 -43.48
CA HIS A 367 -2.44 25.92 -44.10
C HIS A 367 -1.01 25.70 -44.64
N ASP A 368 -0.12 25.11 -43.85
CA ASP A 368 1.24 24.79 -44.27
C ASP A 368 1.27 23.84 -45.48
N ARG A 369 0.32 22.90 -45.54
CA ARG A 369 0.22 21.91 -46.62
C ARG A 369 -0.46 22.42 -47.88
N LEU A 370 -1.44 23.32 -47.75
CA LEU A 370 -2.17 23.93 -48.86
C LEU A 370 -1.45 25.17 -49.42
N ARG A 371 -0.68 25.88 -48.58
CA ARG A 371 -0.06 27.18 -48.90
C ARG A 371 -1.07 28.19 -49.45
N ARG A 372 -2.26 28.24 -48.83
CA ARG A 372 -3.37 29.12 -49.21
C ARG A 372 -3.82 29.95 -48.02
N ASP A 373 -4.01 31.24 -48.26
CA ASP A 373 -4.66 32.15 -47.32
C ASP A 373 -6.17 31.94 -47.40
N ALA A 374 -6.80 31.60 -46.27
CA ALA A 374 -8.22 31.31 -46.15
C ALA A 374 -8.68 31.38 -44.69
N LEU A 375 -9.99 31.51 -44.49
CA LEU A 375 -10.61 31.13 -43.22
C LEU A 375 -10.77 29.61 -43.20
N PHE A 376 -10.06 28.95 -42.30
CA PHE A 376 -10.18 27.51 -42.07
C PHE A 376 -11.27 27.26 -41.03
N VAL A 377 -12.34 26.58 -41.43
CA VAL A 377 -13.44 26.18 -40.56
C VAL A 377 -13.33 24.70 -40.27
N LEU A 378 -12.99 24.34 -39.05
CA LEU A 378 -12.88 22.96 -38.59
C LEU A 378 -14.14 22.58 -37.83
N ALA A 379 -14.95 21.70 -38.41
CA ALA A 379 -16.18 21.22 -37.81
C ALA A 379 -15.97 19.80 -37.29
N ASN A 380 -16.06 19.61 -35.98
CA ASN A 380 -16.02 18.30 -35.36
C ASN A 380 -17.46 17.74 -35.22
N PRO A 381 -17.87 16.78 -36.04
CA PRO A 381 -19.23 16.24 -36.04
C PRO A 381 -19.55 15.45 -34.76
N ALA A 382 -18.53 14.88 -34.09
CA ALA A 382 -18.72 14.10 -32.88
C ALA A 382 -19.01 14.97 -31.65
N SER A 383 -18.28 16.09 -31.50
CA SER A 383 -18.49 17.02 -30.37
C SER A 383 -19.47 18.16 -30.68
N GLY A 384 -19.75 18.39 -31.97
CA GLY A 384 -20.47 19.57 -32.43
C GLY A 384 -19.66 20.86 -32.29
N ARG A 385 -18.35 20.81 -32.07
CA ARG A 385 -17.52 22.02 -32.06
C ARG A 385 -17.24 22.51 -33.48
N ILE A 386 -17.27 23.82 -33.70
CA ILE A 386 -16.84 24.47 -34.94
C ILE A 386 -15.83 25.55 -34.57
N GLU A 387 -14.60 25.40 -35.07
CA GLU A 387 -13.52 26.36 -34.89
C GLU A 387 -13.22 27.11 -36.19
N ILE A 388 -12.79 28.36 -36.08
CA ILE A 388 -12.47 29.22 -37.23
C ILE A 388 -11.10 29.82 -37.02
N VAL A 389 -10.16 29.49 -37.90
CA VAL A 389 -8.78 29.98 -37.85
C VAL A 389 -8.51 30.82 -39.09
N ASN A 390 -8.12 32.07 -38.89
CA ASN A 390 -7.88 33.02 -39.97
C ASN A 390 -6.39 33.04 -40.35
N TYR A 391 -6.04 32.46 -41.50
CA TYR A 391 -4.71 32.56 -42.09
C TYR A 391 -4.72 33.51 -43.28
N GLY A 392 -4.18 34.73 -43.09
CA GLY A 392 -3.90 35.68 -44.17
C GLY A 392 -5.11 36.47 -44.69
N ILE A 393 -6.31 36.27 -44.15
CA ILE A 393 -7.53 36.95 -44.62
C ILE A 393 -7.76 38.25 -43.84
N HIS A 394 -8.11 39.31 -44.57
CA HIS A 394 -8.47 40.63 -44.02
C HIS A 394 -9.87 40.67 -43.40
N VAL A 395 -10.13 39.80 -42.42
CA VAL A 395 -11.37 39.77 -41.63
C VAL A 395 -11.06 40.18 -40.20
N ASP A 396 -11.94 40.99 -39.62
CA ASP A 396 -11.81 41.45 -38.23
C ASP A 396 -11.79 40.25 -37.26
N ALA A 397 -10.69 40.10 -36.52
CA ALA A 397 -10.50 39.02 -35.58
C ALA A 397 -11.49 39.09 -34.42
N SER A 398 -11.80 40.30 -33.90
CA SER A 398 -12.79 40.40 -32.80
C SER A 398 -14.17 39.96 -33.27
N TYR A 399 -14.53 40.21 -34.52
CA TYR A 399 -15.76 39.68 -35.10
C TYR A 399 -15.78 38.14 -35.09
N LEU A 400 -14.67 37.48 -35.45
CA LEU A 400 -14.63 36.01 -35.43
C LEU A 400 -14.73 35.44 -34.00
N TYR A 401 -14.21 36.16 -33.00
CA TYR A 401 -14.31 35.79 -31.58
C TYR A 401 -15.68 36.06 -30.97
N ASP A 402 -16.34 37.17 -31.35
CA ASP A 402 -17.65 37.59 -30.85
C ASP A 402 -18.83 36.82 -31.50
N ARG A 403 -18.54 35.73 -32.21
CA ARG A 403 -19.55 34.88 -32.86
C ARG A 403 -20.52 34.28 -31.83
N PRO A 404 -21.83 34.17 -32.15
CA PRO A 404 -22.80 33.50 -31.29
C PRO A 404 -22.35 32.10 -30.85
N ARG A 405 -22.54 31.79 -29.58
CA ARG A 405 -22.04 30.55 -28.96
C ARG A 405 -22.57 29.28 -29.63
N ASP A 406 -23.80 29.30 -30.14
CA ASP A 406 -24.44 28.19 -30.85
C ASP A 406 -23.80 27.89 -32.21
N LEU A 407 -23.04 28.83 -32.77
CA LEU A 407 -22.20 28.59 -33.94
C LEU A 407 -20.92 27.85 -33.55
N SER A 408 -20.31 28.21 -32.42
CA SER A 408 -19.06 27.60 -31.94
C SER A 408 -19.26 26.18 -31.38
N SER A 409 -20.32 25.97 -30.60
CA SER A 409 -20.59 24.69 -29.94
C SER A 409 -22.08 24.51 -29.74
N ALA A 410 -22.61 23.38 -30.17
CA ALA A 410 -23.97 22.97 -29.90
C ALA A 410 -24.03 21.44 -29.85
N ASP A 411 -24.98 20.91 -29.08
CA ASP A 411 -25.25 19.48 -29.02
C ASP A 411 -25.65 18.97 -30.43
N PRO A 412 -24.90 18.04 -31.03
CA PRO A 412 -25.20 17.47 -32.34
C PRO A 412 -26.63 16.91 -32.45
N ALA A 413 -27.21 16.42 -31.35
CA ALA A 413 -28.56 15.85 -31.33
C ALA A 413 -29.66 16.91 -31.53
N THR A 414 -29.41 18.16 -31.14
CA THR A 414 -30.41 19.24 -31.18
C THR A 414 -30.17 20.23 -32.31
N ALA A 415 -28.95 20.29 -32.85
CA ALA A 415 -28.56 21.26 -33.87
C ALA A 415 -27.73 20.61 -34.97
N PRO A 416 -28.36 20.18 -36.09
CA PRO A 416 -27.68 19.53 -37.21
C PRO A 416 -26.53 20.36 -37.77
N LEU A 417 -25.44 19.70 -38.16
CA LEU A 417 -24.22 20.38 -38.63
C LEU A 417 -24.48 21.29 -39.84
N GLY A 418 -25.27 20.83 -40.81
CA GLY A 418 -25.57 21.59 -42.02
C GLY A 418 -26.22 22.95 -41.75
N SER A 419 -27.21 23.01 -40.85
CA SER A 419 -27.88 24.27 -40.51
C SER A 419 -26.99 25.21 -39.71
N ARG A 420 -26.03 24.67 -38.95
CA ARG A 420 -25.04 25.47 -38.22
C ARG A 420 -23.97 26.05 -39.13
N LEU A 421 -23.42 25.25 -40.04
CA LEU A 421 -22.54 25.74 -41.09
C LEU A 421 -23.28 26.77 -41.96
N ASP A 422 -24.57 26.56 -42.22
CA ASP A 422 -25.35 27.51 -43.00
C ASP A 422 -25.40 28.89 -42.32
N ARG A 423 -25.81 28.91 -41.05
CA ARG A 423 -25.84 30.12 -40.22
C ARG A 423 -24.46 30.75 -40.05
N LEU A 424 -23.42 29.93 -39.92
CA LEU A 424 -22.04 30.42 -39.84
C LEU A 424 -21.63 31.16 -41.12
N LEU A 425 -21.89 30.61 -42.30
CA LEU A 425 -21.57 31.30 -43.55
C LEU A 425 -22.41 32.59 -43.72
N THR A 426 -23.64 32.63 -43.17
CA THR A 426 -24.45 33.87 -43.14
C THR A 426 -23.87 34.91 -42.19
N TYR A 427 -23.24 34.47 -41.12
CA TYR A 427 -22.49 35.33 -40.22
C TYR A 427 -21.23 35.87 -40.89
N LEU A 428 -20.42 34.99 -41.51
CA LEU A 428 -19.18 35.34 -42.20
C LEU A 428 -19.40 36.27 -43.40
N SER A 429 -20.54 36.20 -44.09
CA SER A 429 -20.85 37.13 -45.19
C SER A 429 -20.98 38.59 -44.75
N LYS A 430 -21.18 38.83 -43.45
CA LYS A 430 -21.31 40.16 -42.83
C LYS A 430 -20.03 40.61 -42.13
N ALA A 431 -18.95 39.83 -42.22
CA ALA A 431 -17.72 40.09 -41.49
C ALA A 431 -17.08 41.42 -41.94
N PRO A 432 -16.78 42.35 -41.00
CA PRO A 432 -16.05 43.57 -41.32
C PRO A 432 -14.66 43.26 -41.86
N ARG A 433 -14.21 44.07 -42.82
CA ARG A 433 -12.86 43.96 -43.37
C ARG A 433 -11.84 44.56 -42.40
N ALA A 434 -10.80 43.80 -42.08
CA ALA A 434 -9.69 44.28 -41.26
C ALA A 434 -8.64 45.03 -42.09
N ALA A 435 -7.97 46.00 -41.48
CA ALA A 435 -6.86 46.72 -42.10
C ALA A 435 -5.63 45.83 -42.34
N ARG A 436 -5.39 44.86 -41.44
CA ARG A 436 -4.28 43.90 -41.53
C ARG A 436 -4.82 42.51 -41.85
N PRO A 437 -4.03 41.68 -42.56
CA PRO A 437 -4.39 40.28 -42.73
C PRO A 437 -4.38 39.59 -41.36
N GLY A 438 -5.31 38.66 -41.15
CA GLY A 438 -5.35 37.84 -39.95
C GLY A 438 -4.08 37.00 -39.84
N GLN A 439 -3.50 36.99 -38.65
CA GLN A 439 -2.45 36.07 -38.27
C GLN A 439 -2.92 35.40 -36.98
N PRO A 440 -3.20 34.10 -37.01
CA PRO A 440 -3.63 33.41 -35.81
C PRO A 440 -2.44 33.29 -34.86
N TYR A 441 -2.73 32.96 -33.61
CA TYR A 441 -1.70 32.52 -32.68
C TYR A 441 -1.00 31.28 -33.25
N ASP A 442 0.33 31.20 -33.13
CA ASP A 442 1.08 30.01 -33.55
C ASP A 442 0.91 28.93 -32.47
N PRO A 443 0.11 27.88 -32.70
CA PRO A 443 -0.15 26.87 -31.69
C PRO A 443 1.16 26.15 -31.33
N PRO A 444 1.37 25.79 -30.04
CA PRO A 444 2.52 24.99 -29.67
C PRO A 444 2.48 23.65 -30.44
N PRO A 445 3.65 23.10 -30.83
CA PRO A 445 3.67 21.81 -31.48
C PRO A 445 3.08 20.74 -30.55
N ALA A 446 2.26 19.84 -31.10
CA ALA A 446 1.80 18.69 -30.34
C ALA A 446 3.02 17.91 -29.81
N PRO A 447 2.97 17.42 -28.55
CA PRO A 447 4.04 16.61 -28.02
C PRO A 447 4.41 15.43 -28.95
N ASP A 448 5.70 15.14 -29.02
CA ASP A 448 6.22 14.02 -29.81
C ASP A 448 5.62 12.70 -29.31
N PRO A 449 4.86 11.96 -30.15
CA PRO A 449 4.24 10.71 -29.74
C PRO A 449 5.26 9.67 -29.25
N VAL A 450 6.47 9.65 -29.81
CA VAL A 450 7.52 8.71 -29.40
C VAL A 450 8.04 9.05 -28.01
N ALA A 451 8.18 10.34 -27.72
CA ALA A 451 8.57 10.81 -26.40
C ALA A 451 7.45 10.56 -25.36
N GLN A 452 6.18 10.76 -25.73
CA GLN A 452 5.03 10.50 -24.85
C GLN A 452 4.93 9.03 -24.43
N GLN A 453 5.18 8.11 -25.36
CA GLN A 453 5.13 6.69 -25.05
C GLN A 453 6.35 6.21 -24.26
N LYS A 454 7.44 6.99 -24.19
CA LYS A 454 8.66 6.56 -23.53
C LYS A 454 8.56 6.73 -22.01
N LEU A 455 8.71 5.64 -21.27
CA LEU A 455 8.77 5.69 -19.82
C LEU A 455 10.09 6.32 -19.35
N PRO A 456 10.08 7.16 -18.30
CA PRO A 456 11.31 7.59 -17.68
C PRO A 456 12.07 6.38 -17.11
N GLY A 457 13.40 6.48 -17.05
CA GLY A 457 14.21 5.40 -16.47
C GLY A 457 13.87 5.18 -14.99
N LEU A 458 13.96 3.94 -14.51
CA LEU A 458 13.62 3.53 -13.13
C LEU A 458 14.33 4.34 -12.02
N PHE A 459 15.49 4.92 -12.32
CA PHE A 459 16.29 5.72 -11.38
C PHE A 459 16.13 7.23 -11.60
N ALA A 460 15.11 7.65 -12.36
CA ALA A 460 14.74 9.05 -12.58
C ALA A 460 13.52 9.45 -11.73
N GLY A 461 13.05 10.70 -11.90
CA GLY A 461 11.85 11.21 -11.22
C GLY A 461 11.90 11.02 -9.70
N ASP A 462 10.87 10.37 -9.18
CA ASP A 462 10.63 10.17 -7.75
C ASP A 462 11.56 9.15 -7.08
N PHE A 463 12.48 8.54 -7.82
CA PHE A 463 13.55 7.72 -7.23
C PHE A 463 14.28 8.47 -6.11
N ARG A 464 14.60 9.76 -6.30
CA ARG A 464 15.29 10.58 -5.29
C ARG A 464 14.45 10.81 -4.03
N ALA A 465 13.15 11.08 -4.21
CA ALA A 465 12.22 11.20 -3.09
C ALA A 465 12.13 9.87 -2.33
N GLY A 466 12.11 8.76 -3.05
CA GLY A 466 12.16 7.41 -2.49
C GLY A 466 13.40 7.16 -1.63
N LEU A 467 14.60 7.53 -2.11
CA LEU A 467 15.85 7.40 -1.34
C LEU A 467 15.76 8.15 0.01
N PHE A 468 15.22 9.37 0.00
CA PHE A 468 15.05 10.19 1.20
C PHE A 468 14.07 9.55 2.20
N VAL A 469 12.90 9.14 1.72
CA VAL A 469 11.87 8.47 2.54
C VAL A 469 12.39 7.14 3.08
N GLY A 470 13.13 6.37 2.27
CA GLY A 470 13.79 5.13 2.70
C GLY A 470 14.78 5.36 3.85
N GLY A 471 15.55 6.44 3.79
CA GLY A 471 16.44 6.85 4.88
C GLY A 471 15.69 7.17 6.19
N LEU A 472 14.62 7.95 6.10
CA LEU A 472 13.78 8.28 7.27
C LEU A 472 13.11 7.03 7.86
N ALA A 473 12.54 6.17 7.01
CA ALA A 473 11.93 4.92 7.42
C ALA A 473 12.93 4.00 8.13
N ALA A 474 14.18 3.94 7.66
CA ALA A 474 15.22 3.15 8.30
C ALA A 474 15.57 3.64 9.71
N VAL A 475 15.66 4.96 9.92
CA VAL A 475 15.90 5.55 11.24
C VAL A 475 14.73 5.29 12.19
N LEU A 476 13.49 5.43 11.70
CA LEU A 476 12.29 5.17 12.48
C LEU A 476 12.19 3.69 12.90
N LEU A 477 12.37 2.76 11.97
CA LEU A 477 12.38 1.32 12.25
C LEU A 477 13.49 0.94 13.22
N PHE A 478 14.69 1.52 13.06
CA PHE A 478 15.78 1.33 14.00
C PHE A 478 15.41 1.83 15.41
N GLY A 479 14.81 3.02 15.53
CA GLY A 479 14.31 3.57 16.79
C GLY A 479 13.29 2.66 17.48
N LEU A 480 12.34 2.11 16.70
CA LEU A 480 11.35 1.14 17.20
C LEU A 480 12.04 -0.12 17.77
N VAL A 481 13.00 -0.69 17.04
CA VAL A 481 13.75 -1.88 17.50
C VAL A 481 14.49 -1.59 18.81
N VAL A 482 15.13 -0.42 18.91
CA VAL A 482 15.82 0.02 20.14
C VAL A 482 14.83 0.16 21.30
N ALA A 483 13.67 0.79 21.07
CA ALA A 483 12.63 0.99 22.08
C ALA A 483 12.05 -0.34 22.60
N VAL A 484 11.69 -1.27 21.71
CA VAL A 484 11.22 -2.62 22.09
C VAL A 484 12.29 -3.36 22.90
N TRP A 485 13.55 -3.29 22.48
CA TRP A 485 14.65 -3.92 23.22
C TRP A 485 14.94 -3.27 24.59
N ALA A 486 14.66 -1.97 24.75
CA ALA A 486 14.73 -1.27 26.01
C ALA A 486 13.59 -1.70 26.95
N LEU A 487 12.37 -1.80 26.42
CA LEU A 487 11.18 -2.26 27.15
C LEU A 487 11.34 -3.69 27.66
N VAL A 488 11.77 -4.63 26.79
CA VAL A 488 12.05 -6.02 27.19
C VAL A 488 13.11 -6.09 28.30
N ARG A 489 14.12 -5.21 28.26
CA ARG A 489 15.15 -5.15 29.32
C ARG A 489 14.60 -4.56 30.62
N TRP A 490 13.74 -3.57 30.55
CA TRP A 490 13.08 -3.00 31.72
C TRP A 490 12.21 -4.03 32.43
N LEU A 491 11.36 -4.75 31.68
CA LEU A 491 10.53 -5.84 32.20
C LEU A 491 11.37 -7.00 32.77
N GLY A 492 12.47 -7.37 32.10
CA GLY A 492 13.36 -8.44 32.56
C GLY A 492 14.10 -8.13 33.88
N ARG A 493 14.39 -6.85 34.17
CA ARG A 493 15.01 -6.43 35.44
C ARG A 493 14.05 -6.58 36.63
N GLY A 494 12.74 -6.47 36.41
CA GLY A 494 11.72 -6.70 37.45
C GLY A 494 11.76 -8.13 37.99
N ARG A 495 11.88 -9.13 37.11
CA ARG A 495 12.00 -10.55 37.50
C ARG A 495 13.32 -10.88 38.21
N ALA A 496 14.44 -10.29 37.80
CA ALA A 496 15.73 -10.51 38.46
C ALA A 496 15.76 -9.96 39.90
N ARG A 497 15.02 -8.88 40.19
CA ARG A 497 14.85 -8.37 41.57
C ARG A 497 13.99 -9.30 42.43
N ALA A 498 12.98 -9.95 41.87
CA ALA A 498 12.15 -10.92 42.59
C ALA A 498 12.92 -12.18 43.02
N VAL A 499 13.87 -12.65 42.20
CA VAL A 499 14.72 -13.81 42.55
C VAL A 499 15.79 -13.47 43.60
N ALA A 500 16.28 -12.22 43.63
CA ALA A 500 17.22 -11.77 44.67
C ALA A 500 16.59 -11.67 46.08
N ALA A 501 15.26 -11.57 46.18
CA ALA A 501 14.55 -11.58 47.46
C ALA A 501 14.62 -12.95 48.19
N ALA A 502 14.96 -14.03 47.48
CA ALA A 502 15.07 -15.37 48.06
C ALA A 502 16.42 -15.66 48.76
N ALA A 503 17.42 -14.78 48.65
CA ALA A 503 18.73 -14.92 49.27
C ALA A 503 18.90 -13.93 50.44
N ALA A 504 18.11 -14.10 51.51
CA ALA A 504 18.31 -13.29 52.72
C ALA A 504 19.66 -13.66 53.37
N PRO A 505 20.50 -12.68 53.77
CA PRO A 505 21.77 -12.96 54.44
C PRO A 505 21.60 -13.71 55.76
N VAL A 506 22.57 -14.55 56.12
CA VAL A 506 22.61 -15.24 57.42
C VAL A 506 22.93 -14.26 58.55
N GLU A 507 23.78 -13.27 58.28
CA GLU A 507 24.18 -12.20 59.20
C GLU A 507 23.86 -10.82 58.58
N PRO A 508 22.58 -10.39 58.59
CA PRO A 508 22.20 -9.13 57.97
C PRO A 508 22.68 -7.93 58.79
N ARG A 509 23.33 -6.97 58.11
CA ARG A 509 23.70 -5.68 58.73
C ARG A 509 22.44 -4.88 59.06
N ARG A 510 22.46 -4.07 60.12
CA ARG A 510 21.32 -3.20 60.53
C ARG A 510 20.80 -2.30 59.39
N ALA A 511 21.70 -1.74 58.58
CA ALA A 511 21.32 -0.93 57.42
C ALA A 511 20.63 -1.72 56.29
N TRP A 512 20.89 -3.03 56.19
CA TRP A 512 20.15 -3.92 55.30
C TRP A 512 18.76 -4.18 55.87
N LEU A 513 18.67 -4.55 57.16
CA LEU A 513 17.40 -4.78 57.85
C LEU A 513 16.47 -3.58 57.76
N ARG A 514 16.96 -2.36 58.00
CA ARG A 514 16.15 -1.14 57.91
C ARG A 514 15.60 -0.92 56.50
N ARG A 515 16.45 -1.00 55.47
CA ARG A 515 16.01 -0.82 54.07
C ARG A 515 15.05 -1.92 53.62
N THR A 516 15.28 -3.15 54.04
CA THR A 516 14.44 -4.29 53.68
C THR A 516 13.11 -4.27 54.44
N ALA A 517 13.10 -3.89 55.72
CA ALA A 517 11.86 -3.72 56.49
C ALA A 517 10.95 -2.69 55.82
N TRP A 518 11.49 -1.50 55.49
CA TRP A 518 10.73 -0.46 54.79
C TRP A 518 10.18 -0.95 53.44
N ALA A 519 11.04 -1.53 52.61
CA ALA A 519 10.63 -2.03 51.30
C ALA A 519 9.60 -3.17 51.35
N GLU A 520 9.62 -4.01 52.39
CA GLU A 520 8.65 -5.11 52.54
C GLU A 520 7.32 -4.64 53.13
N VAL A 521 7.35 -3.68 54.07
CA VAL A 521 6.13 -3.03 54.60
C VAL A 521 5.42 -2.26 53.49
N ASP A 522 6.14 -1.41 52.75
CA ASP A 522 5.58 -0.69 51.60
C ASP A 522 5.01 -1.64 50.54
N ALA A 523 5.70 -2.76 50.29
CA ALA A 523 5.22 -3.76 49.34
C ALA A 523 3.96 -4.48 49.83
N LEU A 524 3.81 -4.71 51.13
CA LEU A 524 2.57 -5.25 51.70
C LEU A 524 1.43 -4.23 51.59
N THR A 525 1.67 -2.96 51.94
CA THR A 525 0.68 -1.89 51.82
C THR A 525 0.19 -1.76 50.37
N ALA A 526 1.10 -1.68 49.40
CA ALA A 526 0.74 -1.58 47.99
C ALA A 526 -0.01 -2.81 47.46
N GLU A 527 0.35 -4.02 47.93
CA GLU A 527 -0.38 -5.24 47.57
C GLU A 527 -1.79 -5.23 48.16
N LEU A 528 -1.97 -4.83 49.43
CA LEU A 528 -3.29 -4.71 50.06
C LEU A 528 -4.18 -3.65 49.40
N GLU A 529 -3.61 -2.52 48.99
CA GLU A 529 -4.35 -1.46 48.26
C GLU A 529 -4.76 -1.92 46.85
N SER A 530 -3.94 -2.75 46.19
CA SER A 530 -4.19 -3.19 44.82
C SER A 530 -5.23 -4.30 44.67
N VAL A 531 -5.49 -5.07 45.75
CA VAL A 531 -6.35 -6.25 45.68
C VAL A 531 -7.78 -5.89 46.06
N THR A 532 -8.70 -6.03 45.10
CA THR A 532 -10.11 -5.68 45.25
C THR A 532 -10.92 -6.74 46.01
N GLU A 533 -10.59 -8.02 45.88
CA GLU A 533 -11.30 -9.14 46.52
C GLU A 533 -10.33 -10.09 47.24
N LEU A 534 -10.51 -10.25 48.56
CA LEU A 534 -9.79 -11.20 49.41
C LEU A 534 -10.79 -11.83 50.38
N PRO A 535 -10.67 -13.14 50.69
CA PRO A 535 -11.43 -13.74 51.78
C PRO A 535 -11.23 -12.95 53.08
N GLU A 536 -12.30 -12.75 53.85
CA GLU A 536 -12.28 -11.88 55.04
C GLU A 536 -11.19 -12.28 56.05
N GLU A 537 -10.98 -13.58 56.26
CA GLU A 537 -9.94 -14.09 57.16
C GLU A 537 -8.52 -13.79 56.65
N ALA A 538 -8.27 -13.92 55.34
CA ALA A 538 -6.98 -13.63 54.74
C ALA A 538 -6.69 -12.12 54.75
N ARG A 539 -7.72 -11.30 54.50
CA ARG A 539 -7.65 -9.84 54.63
C ARG A 539 -7.32 -9.45 56.06
N ARG A 540 -8.04 -9.97 57.06
CA ARG A 540 -7.79 -9.70 58.49
C ARG A 540 -6.35 -10.06 58.88
N ARG A 541 -5.89 -11.27 58.55
CA ARG A 541 -4.52 -11.71 58.85
C ARG A 541 -3.44 -10.83 58.19
N ALA A 542 -3.65 -10.43 56.94
CA ALA A 542 -2.68 -9.58 56.24
C ALA A 542 -2.61 -8.16 56.84
N TRP A 543 -3.74 -7.59 57.24
CA TRP A 543 -3.79 -6.31 57.97
C TRP A 543 -3.15 -6.42 59.35
N GLU A 544 -3.43 -7.48 60.11
CA GLU A 544 -2.80 -7.72 61.40
C GLU A 544 -1.27 -7.85 61.28
N CYS A 545 -0.77 -8.50 60.22
CA CYS A 545 0.66 -8.56 59.92
C CYS A 545 1.24 -7.18 59.57
N LEU A 546 0.51 -6.36 58.81
CA LEU A 546 0.93 -4.99 58.47
C LEU A 546 1.01 -4.12 59.71
N ASP A 547 -0.03 -4.14 60.55
CA ASP A 547 -0.11 -3.37 61.79
C ASP A 547 1.04 -3.75 62.75
N ALA A 548 1.27 -5.05 62.96
CA ALA A 548 2.36 -5.51 63.80
C ALA A 548 3.75 -5.21 63.21
N ALA A 549 3.91 -5.27 61.88
CA ALA A 549 5.16 -4.88 61.23
C ALA A 549 5.41 -3.37 61.36
N ALA A 550 4.36 -2.54 61.25
CA ALA A 550 4.42 -1.10 61.45
C ALA A 550 4.82 -0.77 62.90
N LEU A 551 4.19 -1.37 63.92
CA LEU A 551 4.54 -1.17 65.33
C LEU A 551 6.02 -1.48 65.64
N LEU A 552 6.60 -2.49 64.99
CA LEU A 552 8.01 -2.87 65.18
C LEU A 552 9.00 -1.97 64.44
N ALA A 553 8.55 -1.31 63.38
CA ALA A 553 9.38 -0.49 62.52
C ALA A 553 9.28 1.00 62.90
N ASP A 554 8.09 1.46 63.25
CA ASP A 554 7.65 2.84 63.46
C ASP A 554 6.72 2.89 64.70
N GLY A 555 7.30 2.72 65.88
CA GLY A 555 6.60 2.74 67.15
C GLY A 555 6.08 4.14 67.51
N ASP A 556 6.71 5.19 66.99
CA ASP A 556 6.27 6.59 67.16
C ASP A 556 5.13 6.99 66.19
N SER A 557 4.78 6.13 65.23
CA SER A 557 3.74 6.34 64.22
C SER A 557 3.94 7.60 63.36
N ASP A 558 5.20 7.96 63.07
CA ASP A 558 5.55 9.16 62.29
C ASP A 558 5.79 8.87 60.79
N GLY A 559 5.61 7.62 60.38
CA GLY A 559 5.85 7.13 59.03
C GLY A 559 7.32 6.86 58.72
N ARG A 560 8.20 6.85 59.73
CA ARG A 560 9.64 6.60 59.58
C ARG A 560 10.07 5.47 60.50
N ILE A 561 11.13 4.76 60.08
CA ILE A 561 11.68 3.70 60.92
C ILE A 561 12.42 4.32 62.10
N ASP A 562 12.05 3.94 63.32
CA ASP A 562 12.66 4.47 64.53
C ASP A 562 14.18 4.26 64.55
N GLY A 563 14.87 5.27 65.08
CA GLY A 563 16.32 5.27 65.21
C GLY A 563 16.83 4.14 66.12
N ASP A 564 16.02 3.74 67.10
CA ASP A 564 16.30 2.76 68.15
C ASP A 564 15.75 1.36 67.87
N ALA A 565 14.96 1.17 66.80
CA ALA A 565 14.46 -0.15 66.38
C ALA A 565 15.56 -1.21 66.37
N THR A 566 15.37 -2.27 67.16
CA THR A 566 16.38 -3.31 67.38
C THR A 566 16.53 -4.19 66.13
N PRO A 567 17.70 -4.82 65.89
CA PRO A 567 17.85 -5.76 64.77
C PRO A 567 16.86 -6.93 64.81
N ALA A 568 16.47 -7.40 66.00
CA ALA A 568 15.42 -8.40 66.18
C ALA A 568 14.04 -7.86 65.80
N GLY A 569 13.70 -6.62 66.20
CA GLY A 569 12.46 -5.95 65.80
C GLY A 569 12.35 -5.76 64.29
N LEU A 570 13.42 -5.26 63.64
CA LEU A 570 13.44 -5.07 62.18
C LEU A 570 13.35 -6.40 61.41
N ALA A 571 14.02 -7.46 61.89
CA ALA A 571 13.89 -8.78 61.30
C ALA A 571 12.46 -9.32 61.47
N CYS A 572 11.83 -9.09 62.61
CA CYS A 572 10.44 -9.48 62.88
C CYS A 572 9.46 -8.72 61.97
N ALA A 573 9.65 -7.41 61.77
CA ALA A 573 8.86 -6.62 60.83
C ALA A 573 8.95 -7.16 59.38
N ILE A 574 10.16 -7.51 58.92
CA ILE A 574 10.35 -8.14 57.59
C ILE A 574 9.60 -9.47 57.50
N VAL A 575 9.67 -10.30 58.54
CA VAL A 575 9.00 -11.62 58.57
C VAL A 575 7.48 -11.46 58.48
N LEU A 576 6.91 -10.54 59.26
CA LEU A 576 5.48 -10.24 59.27
C LEU A 576 5.01 -9.67 57.93
N ALA A 577 5.76 -8.69 57.38
CA ALA A 577 5.44 -8.12 56.07
C ALA A 577 5.45 -9.19 54.96
N ARG A 578 6.44 -10.09 54.97
CA ARG A 578 6.51 -11.21 54.01
C ARG A 578 5.39 -12.23 54.22
N ALA A 579 5.01 -12.51 55.47
CA ALA A 579 3.91 -13.41 55.78
C ALA A 579 2.56 -12.82 55.32
N GLY A 580 2.30 -11.53 55.59
CA GLY A 580 1.11 -10.84 55.10
C GLY A 580 1.02 -10.85 53.58
N ARG A 581 2.13 -10.60 52.86
CA ARG A 581 2.17 -10.69 51.39
C ARG A 581 1.92 -12.10 50.89
N ALA A 582 2.44 -13.12 51.58
CA ALA A 582 2.15 -14.51 51.25
C ALA A 582 0.66 -14.81 51.42
N THR A 583 0.02 -14.31 52.48
CA THR A 583 -1.44 -14.44 52.70
C THR A 583 -2.26 -13.72 51.61
N VAL A 584 -1.83 -12.54 51.15
CA VAL A 584 -2.50 -11.81 50.05
C VAL A 584 -2.42 -12.59 48.74
N ARG A 585 -1.27 -13.20 48.44
CA ARG A 585 -1.04 -13.92 47.18
C ARG A 585 -1.63 -15.32 47.18
N GLU A 586 -1.60 -15.98 48.31
CA GLU A 586 -2.07 -17.34 48.51
C GLU A 586 -2.80 -17.40 49.87
N PRO A 587 -4.13 -17.23 49.89
CA PRO A 587 -4.93 -17.21 51.13
C PRO A 587 -4.76 -18.46 52.00
N SER A 588 -4.38 -19.60 51.38
CA SER A 588 -4.08 -20.87 52.04
C SER A 588 -2.62 -21.04 52.48
N ALA A 589 -1.77 -20.01 52.36
CA ALA A 589 -0.36 -20.10 52.71
C ALA A 589 -0.18 -20.56 54.17
N ALA A 590 0.85 -21.39 54.40
CA ALA A 590 1.13 -21.93 55.72
C ALA A 590 1.36 -20.81 56.76
N ALA A 591 0.78 -20.98 57.95
CA ALA A 591 0.92 -20.04 59.06
C ALA A 591 2.33 -20.03 59.71
N TYR A 592 3.30 -20.72 59.12
CA TYR A 592 4.65 -20.88 59.65
C TYR A 592 5.70 -20.33 58.70
N VAL A 593 6.82 -19.86 59.25
CA VAL A 593 7.99 -19.39 58.49
C VAL A 593 9.18 -20.33 58.62
N CYS A 594 10.19 -20.12 57.80
CA CYS A 594 11.38 -20.96 57.84
C CYS A 594 12.12 -20.85 59.19
N HIS A 595 12.19 -21.96 59.92
CA HIS A 595 12.90 -22.09 61.19
C HIS A 595 14.41 -21.77 61.08
N ARG A 596 15.03 -22.05 59.93
CA ARG A 596 16.46 -21.79 59.75
C ARG A 596 16.72 -20.30 59.63
N ASN A 597 16.06 -19.65 58.69
CA ASN A 597 16.13 -18.21 58.54
C ASN A 597 14.71 -17.69 58.29
N PRO A 598 14.05 -17.10 59.29
CA PRO A 598 12.71 -16.55 59.14
C PRO A 598 12.59 -15.55 57.98
N LEU A 599 13.69 -14.87 57.64
CA LEU A 599 13.73 -13.97 56.49
C LEU A 599 13.53 -14.70 55.15
N HIS A 600 13.66 -16.02 55.05
CA HIS A 600 13.32 -16.74 53.81
C HIS A 600 11.81 -16.75 53.50
N GLY A 601 10.95 -16.33 54.43
CA GLY A 601 9.50 -16.31 54.25
C GLY A 601 8.82 -17.61 54.71
N THR A 602 7.63 -17.86 54.17
CA THR A 602 6.75 -18.95 54.57
C THR A 602 7.38 -20.33 54.35
N ALA A 603 7.07 -21.25 55.26
CA ALA A 603 7.48 -22.64 55.16
C ALA A 603 6.51 -23.42 54.26
N VAL A 604 7.03 -24.39 53.51
CA VAL A 604 6.24 -25.10 52.50
C VAL A 604 5.65 -26.41 53.05
N GLU A 605 6.30 -27.07 54.02
CA GLU A 605 5.83 -28.34 54.63
C GLU A 605 6.40 -28.56 56.06
N GLN A 606 5.66 -29.26 56.92
CA GLN A 606 6.12 -29.76 58.22
C GLN A 606 6.73 -31.17 58.06
N ARG A 607 8.02 -31.35 58.38
CA ARG A 607 8.73 -32.63 58.18
C ARG A 607 8.30 -33.72 59.17
N SER A 608 7.53 -34.71 58.71
CA SER A 608 7.19 -35.92 59.48
C SER A 608 7.99 -37.14 59.00
N LYS A 609 9.11 -37.45 59.66
CA LYS A 609 9.55 -38.85 59.88
C LYS A 609 10.70 -38.90 60.90
N PRO A 610 10.45 -39.30 62.16
CA PRO A 610 11.53 -39.67 63.05
C PRO A 610 12.15 -41.00 62.59
N PRO A 611 13.48 -41.17 62.63
CA PRO A 611 14.09 -42.49 62.54
C PRO A 611 13.65 -43.31 63.77
N ALA A 612 13.31 -44.58 63.56
CA ALA A 612 12.83 -45.47 64.61
C ALA A 612 13.84 -45.51 65.78
N GLY A 613 13.38 -45.18 66.99
CA GLY A 613 14.12 -45.43 68.23
C GLY A 613 14.75 -44.24 68.98
N ARG A 614 14.44 -42.97 68.66
CA ARG A 614 14.89 -41.81 69.49
C ARG A 614 13.74 -40.91 69.94
N ARG A 615 13.90 -40.30 71.13
CA ARG A 615 13.01 -39.30 71.77
C ARG A 615 12.47 -38.29 70.74
N LYS A 616 11.16 -37.98 70.82
CA LYS A 616 10.42 -37.02 69.97
C LYS A 616 11.24 -35.73 69.75
N VAL A 617 11.82 -35.56 68.56
CA VAL A 617 12.42 -34.28 68.14
C VAL A 617 11.28 -33.40 67.61
N PRO A 618 11.11 -32.15 68.08
CA PRO A 618 10.06 -31.26 67.60
C PRO A 618 10.21 -30.98 66.10
N ILE A 619 9.09 -31.05 65.38
CA ILE A 619 9.01 -30.77 63.94
C ILE A 619 9.25 -29.27 63.74
N ARG A 620 10.18 -28.89 62.84
CA ARG A 620 10.54 -27.50 62.57
C ARG A 620 10.23 -27.14 61.10
N PRO A 621 9.39 -26.14 60.83
CA PRO A 621 8.99 -25.75 59.47
C PRO A 621 10.17 -25.13 58.71
N VAL A 622 10.34 -25.45 57.42
CA VAL A 622 11.39 -24.87 56.56
C VAL A 622 10.85 -24.49 55.18
N CYS A 623 11.43 -23.46 54.54
CA CYS A 623 11.10 -23.11 53.16
C CYS A 623 11.64 -24.16 52.17
N ALA A 624 11.17 -24.12 50.91
CA ALA A 624 11.58 -25.05 49.86
C ALA A 624 13.11 -25.10 49.65
N ALA A 625 13.79 -23.94 49.67
CA ALA A 625 15.24 -23.88 49.51
C ALA A 625 15.99 -24.54 50.67
N CYS A 626 15.57 -24.30 51.92
CA CYS A 626 16.17 -24.93 53.10
C CYS A 626 15.83 -26.42 53.23
N ARG A 627 14.79 -26.90 52.53
CA ARG A 627 14.48 -28.34 52.40
C ARG A 627 15.52 -29.05 51.54
N GLU A 628 15.90 -28.44 50.42
CA GLU A 628 16.89 -29.01 49.49
C GLU A 628 18.32 -28.91 50.04
N LYS A 629 18.69 -27.76 50.58
CA LYS A 629 20.00 -27.53 51.20
C LYS A 629 19.83 -26.79 52.53
N PRO A 630 19.99 -27.47 53.68
CA PRO A 630 19.88 -26.83 54.98
C PRO A 630 20.86 -25.66 55.09
N GLY A 631 20.32 -24.45 55.25
CA GLY A 631 21.09 -23.24 55.50
C GLY A 631 21.48 -23.07 56.96
N GLU A 632 22.38 -22.11 57.22
CA GLU A 632 22.71 -21.66 58.57
C GLU A 632 21.52 -20.96 59.24
N VAL A 633 21.52 -20.93 60.57
CA VAL A 633 20.48 -20.25 61.34
C VAL A 633 20.71 -18.74 61.26
N LEU A 634 19.66 -17.95 61.08
CA LEU A 634 19.73 -16.48 61.11
C LEU A 634 20.41 -16.00 62.39
N ARG A 635 21.43 -15.16 62.25
CA ARG A 635 22.17 -14.54 63.35
C ARG A 635 21.99 -13.03 63.28
N LEU A 636 21.57 -12.44 64.40
CA LEU A 636 21.36 -11.00 64.50
C LEU A 636 22.35 -10.41 65.51
N TYR A 637 22.80 -9.20 65.26
CA TYR A 637 23.62 -8.45 66.20
C TYR A 637 22.72 -7.89 67.32
N GLY A 638 23.06 -8.14 68.58
CA GLY A 638 22.27 -7.68 69.72
C GLY A 638 22.74 -8.29 71.03
N ALA A 639 22.09 -7.93 72.13
CA ALA A 639 22.28 -8.59 73.41
C ALA A 639 21.50 -9.92 73.42
N ASP A 640 22.14 -11.01 73.81
CA ASP A 640 21.43 -12.27 74.08
C ASP A 640 20.67 -12.21 75.42
N ALA A 641 19.92 -13.27 75.75
CA ALA A 641 19.20 -13.39 77.02
C ALA A 641 20.09 -13.29 78.29
N SER A 642 21.41 -13.43 78.17
CA SER A 642 22.38 -13.25 79.26
C SER A 642 23.01 -11.85 79.30
N GLY A 643 22.62 -10.95 78.39
CA GLY A 643 23.13 -9.59 78.27
C GLY A 643 24.45 -9.48 77.50
N ARG A 644 24.94 -10.54 76.85
CA ARG A 644 26.17 -10.48 76.05
C ARG A 644 25.89 -9.91 74.66
N LEU A 645 26.68 -8.92 74.25
CA LEU A 645 26.58 -8.30 72.93
C LEU A 645 27.36 -9.10 71.87
N GLY A 646 26.70 -9.42 70.75
CA GLY A 646 27.34 -10.13 69.63
C GLY A 646 26.35 -10.57 68.56
N HIS A 647 26.84 -11.34 67.57
CA HIS A 647 25.97 -12.03 66.61
C HIS A 647 25.50 -13.36 67.20
N HIS A 648 24.25 -13.39 67.64
CA HIS A 648 23.62 -14.57 68.22
C HIS A 648 22.52 -15.11 67.29
N PRO A 649 22.32 -16.44 67.23
CA PRO A 649 21.15 -17.02 66.60
C PRO A 649 19.87 -16.32 67.06
N TYR A 650 18.95 -16.04 66.13
CA TYR A 650 17.69 -15.34 66.43
C TYR A 650 16.88 -15.92 67.61
N PRO A 651 16.92 -17.23 67.94
CA PRO A 651 16.21 -17.76 69.12
C PRO A 651 16.75 -17.27 70.47
N LEU A 652 17.96 -16.72 70.52
CA LEU A 652 18.60 -16.23 71.75
C LEU A 652 18.37 -14.73 71.99
N HIS A 653 17.73 -14.02 71.05
CA HIS A 653 17.40 -12.60 71.20
C HIS A 653 16.13 -12.44 72.03
N PRO A 654 16.03 -11.39 72.86
CA PRO A 654 14.78 -11.08 73.54
C PRO A 654 13.70 -10.65 72.53
N GLY A 655 12.43 -10.88 72.89
CA GLY A 655 11.27 -10.41 72.13
C GLY A 655 10.61 -11.46 71.23
N PRO A 656 9.57 -11.05 70.48
CA PRO A 656 8.63 -11.95 69.81
C PRO A 656 9.27 -12.82 68.72
N LEU A 657 10.34 -12.34 68.07
CA LEU A 657 11.03 -13.10 67.03
C LEU A 657 11.56 -14.46 67.52
N ALA A 658 11.97 -14.57 68.79
CA ALA A 658 12.48 -15.82 69.35
C ALA A 658 11.38 -16.90 69.48
N ALA A 659 10.11 -16.51 69.59
CA ALA A 659 8.99 -17.44 69.70
C ALA A 659 8.84 -18.34 68.46
N LEU A 660 9.22 -17.84 67.27
CA LEU A 660 9.26 -18.62 66.04
C LEU A 660 10.15 -19.88 66.15
N ALA A 661 11.19 -19.85 66.99
CA ALA A 661 12.07 -20.99 67.21
C ALA A 661 11.41 -22.12 68.01
N ASN A 662 10.37 -21.78 68.77
CA ASN A 662 9.56 -22.70 69.57
C ASN A 662 8.33 -23.21 68.81
N GLY A 663 8.19 -22.84 67.53
CA GLY A 663 7.10 -23.29 66.66
C GLY A 663 5.87 -22.40 66.70
N SER A 664 5.96 -21.17 67.22
CA SER A 664 4.87 -20.19 67.09
C SER A 664 4.55 -19.91 65.63
N ASP A 665 3.26 -19.84 65.33
CA ASP A 665 2.76 -19.40 64.03
C ASP A 665 2.74 -17.87 63.92
N ILE A 666 2.42 -17.36 62.73
CA ILE A 666 2.37 -15.93 62.45
C ILE A 666 1.26 -15.23 63.27
N ASP A 667 0.11 -15.88 63.49
CA ASP A 667 -0.99 -15.29 64.25
C ASP A 667 -0.58 -15.08 65.73
N GLN A 668 0.14 -16.04 66.31
CA GLN A 668 0.72 -15.92 67.65
C GLN A 668 1.84 -14.86 67.70
N LEU A 669 2.67 -14.77 66.66
CA LEU A 669 3.73 -13.77 66.58
C LEU A 669 3.13 -12.35 66.55
N THR A 670 2.13 -12.11 65.71
CA THR A 670 1.41 -10.84 65.63
C THR A 670 0.79 -10.44 66.96
N ARG A 671 0.17 -11.39 67.68
CA ARG A 671 -0.40 -11.14 69.00
C ARG A 671 0.67 -10.73 70.02
N GLN A 672 1.79 -11.46 70.08
CA GLN A 672 2.89 -11.15 71.01
C GLN A 672 3.52 -9.78 70.74
N VAL A 673 3.62 -9.38 69.46
CA VAL A 673 4.06 -8.03 69.10
C VAL A 673 3.09 -7.02 69.68
N ARG A 674 1.79 -7.12 69.39
CA ARG A 674 0.78 -6.19 69.89
C ARG A 674 0.76 -6.10 71.42
N GLU A 675 0.82 -7.25 72.11
CA GLU A 675 0.93 -7.33 73.58
C GLU A 675 2.17 -6.60 74.11
N SER A 676 3.33 -6.73 73.45
CA SER A 676 4.57 -6.05 73.86
C SER A 676 4.51 -4.51 73.74
N PHE A 677 3.61 -3.99 72.91
CA PHE A 677 3.33 -2.56 72.75
C PHE A 677 2.05 -2.12 73.50
N GLY A 678 1.44 -2.99 74.31
CA GLY A 678 0.23 -2.66 75.09
C GLY A 678 -1.06 -2.54 74.28
N VAL A 679 -1.08 -3.05 73.05
CA VAL A 679 -2.25 -3.07 72.16
C VAL A 679 -2.93 -4.43 72.29
N ASN A 680 -4.12 -4.50 72.90
CA ASN A 680 -4.90 -5.75 72.97
C ASN A 680 -5.83 -5.93 71.76
#